data_AF-A0A5B9QNT6-F1
#
_entry.id   AF-A0A5B9QNT6-F1
#
_cell.length_a   1.000
_cell.length_b   1.000
_cell.length_c   1.000
_cell.angle_alpha   90.00
_cell.angle_beta   90.00
_cell.angle_gamma   90.00
#
_symmetry.space_group_name_H-M   'P 1'
#
loop_
_entity.id
_entity.type
_entity.pdbx_description
1 polymer ?
#
loop_
_entity_poly.entity_id
_entity_poly.type
_entity_poly.pdbx_seq_one_letter_code
_entity_poly.pdbx_strand_id
1 'polypeptide(L)'
;MLGCILRQAHHSIRTWVVNLGIGLIGFGCFGLAGLDQPRAFGQIDAEQRAELADRILAAKEGLDAAKLPDLEAAQAEVLQQLEALDDYLRQHTDDENRAAWFRYLNIAPLQQAIKQADNATQQRQLAEQLQLRMSRNLAGLDLPAMRRLRRSLRRLESAARFRRRDRTIEILAGQLDKLAARMREMQDVPEAEDAASLSVVLDLLDEAGQDDAVLSILRGKFSQPNIRLMIGEPLINRIASRSINRTQPVNDCILGTRVIGNATLIGSVQANLVPSYDTVRIQLSMMGNFTARNTGYNGPVSLNTLSHGNVMARRTLLVSEQGIQLEPTYAEAQLNTNIQRVNHRLRLVRKIASRRAAEQKPRAEQISVRKLQQQVGGEFDRETSRFAGRSLELPMNDIEKTFGRLDVSVPTRQMYASDSFVYVDLRQAEPDQVLALTTPPGLSSDTYIGAQFHESAIDNVASQVLAGRTMNREQIESLLDGLRSPEDEEKPLPEPFVTPPPMEDDQPIDAEALESFEIEFAGFRPLIFEARDDTLRVGVRGRRFSQASRELDRSVEITAVYKPTYFEDKVYLLRQGDVDVAFPGRGRLSVTQVAIKRNIQIAFRNAFPPAILNRPIELPLEEVGGLTIYPRTITARDGWLSVGLK
;
A
#
# COMPACT_ATOMS: atom_id res chain seq x y z
N MET A 1 -3.67 14.39 4.87
CA MET A 1 -2.57 13.59 4.27
C MET A 1 -2.62 12.13 4.73
N LEU A 2 -2.46 11.79 6.01
CA LEU A 2 -2.53 10.37 6.44
C LEU A 2 -3.92 9.73 6.28
N GLY A 3 -4.97 10.46 6.64
CA GLY A 3 -6.35 10.07 6.34
C GLY A 3 -6.68 10.06 4.85
N CYS A 4 -5.81 10.60 3.99
CA CYS A 4 -5.91 10.49 2.53
C CYS A 4 -5.08 9.30 2.01
N ILE A 5 -3.91 9.01 2.58
CA ILE A 5 -3.10 7.83 2.25
C ILE A 5 -3.82 6.53 2.69
N LEU A 6 -4.49 6.55 3.85
CA LEU A 6 -5.39 5.50 4.31
C LEU A 6 -6.71 5.44 3.51
N ARG A 7 -7.16 6.55 2.90
CA ARG A 7 -8.31 6.58 1.97
C ARG A 7 -7.94 6.26 0.52
N GLN A 8 -6.69 6.43 0.12
CA GLN A 8 -6.16 5.92 -1.14
C GLN A 8 -5.92 4.42 -1.02
N ALA A 9 -5.58 3.91 0.16
CA ALA A 9 -5.74 2.49 0.48
C ALA A 9 -7.21 2.07 0.35
N HIS A 10 -8.20 2.88 0.77
CA HIS A 10 -9.63 2.62 0.54
C HIS A 10 -10.01 2.57 -0.97
N HIS A 11 -9.43 3.41 -1.83
CA HIS A 11 -9.64 3.32 -3.30
C HIS A 11 -8.85 2.16 -3.93
N SER A 12 -7.67 1.82 -3.39
CA SER A 12 -6.81 0.73 -3.85
C SER A 12 -7.35 -0.65 -3.47
N ILE A 13 -7.94 -0.75 -2.28
CA ILE A 13 -8.66 -1.94 -1.82
C ILE A 13 -9.96 -2.12 -2.61
N ARG A 14 -10.65 -1.02 -2.97
CA ARG A 14 -11.82 -1.07 -3.85
C ARG A 14 -11.52 -1.82 -5.15
N THR A 15 -10.37 -1.63 -5.78
CA THR A 15 -10.06 -2.31 -7.05
C THR A 15 -9.46 -3.72 -6.88
N TRP A 16 -8.72 -3.95 -5.78
CA TRP A 16 -8.21 -5.30 -5.43
C TRP A 16 -9.33 -6.30 -5.16
N VAL A 17 -10.35 -5.86 -4.43
CA VAL A 17 -11.42 -6.72 -3.94
C VAL A 17 -12.48 -6.98 -5.03
N VAL A 18 -12.63 -6.06 -5.99
CA VAL A 18 -13.58 -6.17 -7.12
C VAL A 18 -13.20 -7.26 -8.13
N ASN A 19 -11.92 -7.61 -8.28
CA ASN A 19 -11.52 -8.59 -9.30
C ASN A 19 -11.61 -10.06 -8.85
N LEU A 20 -11.94 -10.34 -7.59
CA LEU A 20 -11.96 -11.71 -7.04
C LEU A 20 -13.36 -12.35 -6.91
N GLY A 21 -14.41 -11.71 -7.42
CA GLY A 21 -15.77 -12.14 -7.12
C GLY A 21 -16.61 -12.91 -8.13
N ILE A 22 -17.33 -13.95 -7.63
CA ILE A 22 -18.75 -14.34 -7.87
C ILE A 22 -19.11 -15.64 -7.08
N GLY A 23 -20.08 -15.60 -6.14
CA GLY A 23 -21.09 -16.67 -5.91
C GLY A 23 -21.09 -17.58 -4.64
N LEU A 24 -22.03 -17.27 -3.71
CA LEU A 24 -22.98 -18.14 -2.95
C LEU A 24 -22.80 -18.46 -1.42
N ILE A 25 -23.47 -17.63 -0.60
CA ILE A 25 -24.41 -17.84 0.54
C ILE A 25 -24.18 -19.00 1.57
N GLY A 26 -24.08 -18.61 2.87
CA GLY A 26 -24.89 -19.20 3.96
C GLY A 26 -24.28 -19.57 5.34
N PHE A 27 -24.22 -18.59 6.27
CA PHE A 27 -24.37 -18.65 7.76
C PHE A 27 -23.40 -19.41 8.73
N GLY A 28 -23.02 -18.70 9.83
CA GLY A 28 -22.93 -19.26 11.20
C GLY A 28 -21.71 -18.88 12.07
N CYS A 29 -21.94 -18.22 13.23
CA CYS A 29 -20.99 -17.48 14.10
C CYS A 29 -20.12 -18.27 15.13
N PHE A 30 -19.31 -17.48 15.88
CA PHE A 30 -18.59 -17.66 17.18
C PHE A 30 -17.09 -18.04 17.07
N GLY A 31 -16.11 -17.44 17.77
CA GLY A 31 -16.04 -16.35 18.75
C GLY A 31 -14.71 -16.43 19.56
N LEU A 32 -13.98 -15.30 19.64
CA LEU A 32 -13.01 -14.80 20.66
C LEU A 32 -11.82 -15.67 21.18
N ALA A 33 -10.59 -15.12 21.11
CA ALA A 33 -9.77 -14.71 22.28
C ALA A 33 -8.38 -14.18 21.84
N GLY A 34 -7.95 -13.06 22.42
CA GLY A 34 -6.75 -12.29 22.05
C GLY A 34 -5.41 -12.90 22.48
N LEU A 35 -4.37 -12.51 21.74
CA LEU A 35 -2.96 -12.74 22.07
C LEU A 35 -2.17 -11.44 21.87
N ASP A 36 -1.30 -11.19 22.83
CA ASP A 36 -0.32 -10.10 22.91
C ASP A 36 0.50 -10.04 21.61
N GLN A 37 0.44 -8.92 20.88
CA GLN A 37 1.12 -8.78 19.58
C GLN A 37 2.63 -8.52 19.76
N PRO A 38 3.50 -9.16 18.95
CA PRO A 38 4.94 -9.02 19.09
C PRO A 38 5.41 -7.59 18.79
N ARG A 39 6.30 -7.05 19.64
CA ARG A 39 6.99 -5.76 19.45
C ARG A 39 7.80 -5.74 18.16
N ALA A 40 7.96 -4.57 17.54
CA ALA A 40 8.91 -4.42 16.45
C ALA A 40 10.34 -4.41 17.01
N PHE A 41 11.28 -5.02 16.27
CA PHE A 41 12.70 -4.91 16.57
C PHE A 41 13.35 -3.95 15.58
N GLY A 42 14.35 -3.19 16.05
CA GLY A 42 15.28 -2.51 15.15
C GLY A 42 15.93 -3.51 14.21
N GLN A 43 16.15 -3.11 12.96
CA GLN A 43 16.73 -4.00 11.96
C GLN A 43 18.17 -4.40 12.26
N ILE A 44 18.88 -3.59 13.05
CA ILE A 44 20.28 -3.80 13.39
C ILE A 44 20.51 -3.64 14.88
N ASP A 45 21.28 -4.57 15.44
CA ASP A 45 21.72 -4.52 16.83
C ASP A 45 22.90 -3.54 17.03
N ALA A 46 23.32 -3.36 18.28
CA ALA A 46 24.38 -2.41 18.63
C ALA A 46 25.75 -2.76 18.00
N GLU A 47 26.06 -4.04 17.81
CA GLU A 47 27.32 -4.48 17.19
C GLU A 47 27.30 -4.15 15.69
N GLN A 48 26.19 -4.45 15.01
CA GLN A 48 25.97 -4.10 13.61
C GLN A 48 25.96 -2.59 13.38
N ARG A 49 25.43 -1.79 14.33
CA ARG A 49 25.51 -0.33 14.29
C ARG A 49 26.95 0.16 14.38
N ALA A 50 27.77 -0.42 15.26
CA ALA A 50 29.17 -0.08 15.38
C ALA A 50 29.97 -0.44 14.10
N GLU A 51 29.77 -1.64 13.55
CA GLU A 51 30.38 -2.08 12.30
C GLU A 51 30.02 -1.14 11.13
N LEU A 52 28.73 -0.77 11.05
CA LEU A 52 28.25 0.15 10.02
C LEU A 52 28.87 1.54 10.16
N ALA A 53 29.01 2.05 11.38
CA ALA A 53 29.70 3.31 11.65
C ALA A 53 31.17 3.27 11.22
N ASP A 54 31.89 2.19 11.48
CA ASP A 54 33.29 2.03 11.06
C ASP A 54 33.41 2.00 9.52
N ARG A 55 32.48 1.34 8.84
CA ARG A 55 32.43 1.33 7.36
C ARG A 55 32.11 2.71 6.79
N ILE A 56 31.23 3.48 7.42
CA ILE A 56 30.94 4.88 7.04
C ILE A 56 32.21 5.74 7.18
N LEU A 57 33.00 5.54 8.25
CA LEU A 57 34.26 6.25 8.43
C LEU A 57 35.30 5.85 7.37
N ALA A 58 35.39 4.57 7.04
CA ALA A 58 36.29 4.09 5.98
C ALA A 58 35.95 4.69 4.61
N ALA A 59 34.65 4.92 4.33
CA ALA A 59 34.21 5.55 3.08
C ALA A 59 34.75 6.98 2.90
N LYS A 60 35.21 7.66 3.97
CA LYS A 60 35.85 8.98 3.87
C LYS A 60 37.09 8.98 3.00
N GLU A 61 37.86 7.88 2.99
CA GLU A 61 39.08 7.75 2.18
C GLU A 61 38.78 7.69 0.68
N GLY A 62 37.55 7.34 0.31
CA GLY A 62 37.08 7.26 -1.08
C GLY A 62 36.50 8.57 -1.63
N LEU A 63 36.46 9.65 -0.85
CA LEU A 63 35.95 10.94 -1.32
C LEU A 63 36.88 11.54 -2.38
N ASP A 64 36.30 11.91 -3.53
CA ASP A 64 37.07 12.37 -4.69
C ASP A 64 36.53 13.70 -5.24
N ALA A 65 37.34 14.76 -5.13
CA ALA A 65 37.04 16.09 -5.68
C ALA A 65 36.79 16.08 -7.20
N ALA A 66 37.38 15.14 -7.94
CA ALA A 66 37.20 15.02 -9.39
C ALA A 66 35.77 14.58 -9.76
N LYS A 67 35.11 13.78 -8.92
CA LYS A 67 33.72 13.31 -9.14
C LYS A 67 32.65 14.37 -8.90
N LEU A 68 32.98 15.49 -8.23
CA LEU A 68 32.01 16.54 -7.95
C LEU A 68 31.37 17.10 -9.25
N PRO A 69 30.09 17.49 -9.23
CA PRO A 69 29.43 17.99 -10.43
C PRO A 69 30.11 19.23 -11.02
N ASP A 70 30.19 19.30 -12.35
CA ASP A 70 30.78 20.41 -13.07
C ASP A 70 29.73 21.47 -13.45
N LEU A 71 30.04 22.74 -13.16
CA LEU A 71 29.09 23.84 -13.35
C LEU A 71 28.85 24.16 -14.83
N GLU A 72 29.91 24.17 -15.64
CA GLU A 72 29.79 24.50 -17.07
C GLU A 72 29.01 23.41 -17.81
N ALA A 73 29.28 22.14 -17.50
CA ALA A 73 28.53 21.01 -18.03
C ALA A 73 27.04 21.08 -17.63
N ALA A 74 26.74 21.38 -16.37
CA ALA A 74 25.35 21.48 -15.90
C ALA A 74 24.60 22.68 -16.53
N GLN A 75 25.28 23.81 -16.72
CA GLN A 75 24.74 24.97 -17.44
C GLN A 75 24.38 24.62 -18.89
N ALA A 76 25.28 23.94 -19.60
CA ALA A 76 25.05 23.48 -20.96
C ALA A 76 23.88 22.49 -21.04
N GLU A 77 23.78 21.56 -20.10
CA GLU A 77 22.68 20.60 -20.03
C GLU A 77 21.32 21.29 -19.81
N VAL A 78 21.23 22.30 -18.92
CA VAL A 78 20.00 23.07 -18.73
C VAL A 78 19.58 23.78 -20.01
N LEU A 79 20.51 24.46 -20.69
CA LEU A 79 20.21 25.14 -21.95
C LEU A 79 19.73 24.16 -23.03
N GLN A 80 20.36 22.98 -23.14
CA GLN A 80 19.94 21.93 -24.06
C GLN A 80 18.54 21.39 -23.73
N GLN A 81 18.23 21.14 -22.45
CA GLN A 81 16.90 20.63 -22.06
C GLN A 81 15.80 21.68 -22.23
N LEU A 82 16.13 22.97 -22.13
CA LEU A 82 15.19 24.06 -22.45
C LEU A 82 14.84 24.09 -23.95
N GLU A 83 15.82 23.91 -24.82
CA GLU A 83 15.59 23.79 -26.28
C GLU A 83 14.79 22.54 -26.61
N ALA A 84 15.14 21.38 -26.02
CA ALA A 84 14.42 20.14 -26.21
C ALA A 84 12.96 20.21 -25.68
N LEU A 85 12.72 20.98 -24.62
CA LEU A 85 11.36 21.26 -24.14
C LEU A 85 10.58 22.12 -25.13
N ASP A 86 11.22 23.15 -25.69
CA ASP A 86 10.59 24.00 -26.70
C ASP A 86 10.16 23.19 -27.94
N ASP A 87 11.07 22.38 -28.46
CA ASP A 87 10.81 21.49 -29.60
C ASP A 87 9.71 20.49 -29.31
N TYR A 88 9.72 19.89 -28.11
CA TYR A 88 8.69 18.96 -27.69
C TYR A 88 7.31 19.62 -27.67
N LEU A 89 7.20 20.82 -27.08
CA LEU A 89 5.94 21.55 -27.01
C LEU A 89 5.46 21.99 -28.40
N ARG A 90 6.35 22.45 -29.29
CA ARG A 90 6.00 22.77 -30.68
C ARG A 90 5.39 21.60 -31.46
N GLN A 91 5.84 20.38 -31.16
CA GLN A 91 5.37 19.17 -31.85
C GLN A 91 4.06 18.60 -31.28
N HIS A 92 3.76 18.87 -30.00
CA HIS A 92 2.69 18.20 -29.26
C HIS A 92 1.57 19.13 -28.81
N THR A 93 1.68 20.45 -29.03
CA THR A 93 0.63 21.41 -28.69
C THR A 93 0.64 22.62 -29.63
N ASP A 94 -0.35 23.52 -29.49
CA ASP A 94 -0.44 24.76 -30.27
C ASP A 94 0.46 25.87 -29.70
N ASP A 95 0.65 26.93 -30.48
CA ASP A 95 1.52 28.06 -30.10
C ASP A 95 1.02 28.80 -28.86
N GLU A 96 -0.29 28.86 -28.63
CA GLU A 96 -0.89 29.51 -27.47
C GLU A 96 -0.55 28.77 -26.18
N ASN A 97 -0.79 27.45 -26.13
CA ASN A 97 -0.49 26.62 -24.98
C ASN A 97 1.02 26.49 -24.74
N ARG A 98 1.83 26.41 -25.82
CA ARG A 98 3.28 26.49 -25.72
C ARG A 98 3.71 27.80 -25.04
N ALA A 99 3.20 28.94 -25.48
CA ALA A 99 3.51 30.24 -24.87
C ALA A 99 3.03 30.33 -23.41
N ALA A 100 1.89 29.70 -23.07
CA ALA A 100 1.38 29.61 -21.72
C ALA A 100 2.34 28.83 -20.80
N TRP A 101 2.89 27.70 -21.25
CA TRP A 101 3.89 26.93 -20.49
C TRP A 101 5.16 27.75 -20.19
N PHE A 102 5.73 28.42 -21.19
CA PHE A 102 6.93 29.24 -20.97
C PHE A 102 6.68 30.41 -20.02
N ARG A 103 5.48 30.99 -20.05
CA ARG A 103 5.05 32.05 -19.11
C ARG A 103 4.90 31.51 -17.69
N TYR A 104 4.26 30.35 -17.54
CA TYR A 104 4.09 29.69 -16.26
C TYR A 104 5.44 29.33 -15.62
N LEU A 105 6.33 28.70 -16.40
CA LEU A 105 7.65 28.29 -15.94
C LEU A 105 8.56 29.48 -15.64
N ASN A 106 8.38 30.62 -16.35
CA ASN A 106 9.21 31.81 -16.18
C ASN A 106 10.70 31.51 -16.32
N ILE A 107 11.07 30.89 -17.45
CA ILE A 107 12.42 30.38 -17.72
C ILE A 107 13.45 31.49 -18.01
N ALA A 108 13.00 32.63 -18.54
CA ALA A 108 13.87 33.69 -19.07
C ALA A 108 14.94 34.18 -18.07
N PRO A 109 14.63 34.43 -16.78
CA PRO A 109 15.64 34.86 -15.81
C PRO A 109 16.78 33.86 -15.64
N LEU A 110 16.48 32.56 -15.52
CA LEU A 110 17.51 31.53 -15.38
C LEU A 110 18.34 31.41 -16.66
N GLN A 111 17.69 31.40 -17.82
CA GLN A 111 18.38 31.31 -19.10
C GLN A 111 19.33 32.48 -19.32
N GLN A 112 18.91 33.70 -18.95
CA GLN A 112 19.75 34.89 -19.02
C GLN A 112 20.92 34.80 -18.04
N ALA A 113 20.67 34.40 -16.79
CA ALA A 113 21.71 34.26 -15.77
C ALA A 113 22.81 33.26 -16.16
N ILE A 114 22.44 32.17 -16.84
CA ILE A 114 23.41 31.21 -17.41
C ILE A 114 24.20 31.86 -18.55
N LYS A 115 23.53 32.51 -19.51
CA LYS A 115 24.18 33.11 -20.69
C LYS A 115 25.10 34.29 -20.35
N GLN A 116 24.77 35.07 -19.34
CA GLN A 116 25.54 36.24 -18.89
C GLN A 116 26.66 35.87 -17.91
N ALA A 117 26.80 34.58 -17.58
CA ALA A 117 27.71 34.10 -16.54
C ALA A 117 27.53 34.84 -15.21
N ASP A 118 26.26 35.09 -14.83
CA ASP A 118 25.91 35.64 -13.52
C ASP A 118 26.46 34.75 -12.39
N ASN A 119 26.51 35.28 -11.17
CA ASN A 119 27.03 34.55 -10.02
C ASN A 119 26.29 33.19 -9.84
N ALA A 120 27.06 32.10 -9.69
CA ALA A 120 26.54 30.74 -9.47
C ALA A 120 25.50 30.65 -8.34
N THR A 121 25.62 31.48 -7.30
CA THR A 121 24.61 31.54 -6.22
C THR A 121 23.24 31.97 -6.74
N GLN A 122 23.20 32.97 -7.63
CA GLN A 122 21.96 33.46 -8.24
C GLN A 122 21.39 32.44 -9.22
N GLN A 123 22.24 31.78 -10.01
CA GLN A 123 21.82 30.69 -10.89
C GLN A 123 21.16 29.56 -10.11
N ARG A 124 21.74 29.16 -8.98
CA ARG A 124 21.17 28.15 -8.08
C ARG A 124 19.79 28.57 -7.56
N GLN A 125 19.65 29.81 -7.08
CA GLN A 125 18.36 30.31 -6.57
C GLN A 125 17.27 30.33 -7.64
N LEU A 126 17.62 30.71 -8.88
CA LEU A 126 16.69 30.72 -10.00
C LEU A 126 16.31 29.29 -10.45
N ALA A 127 17.27 28.35 -10.42
CA ALA A 127 17.02 26.94 -10.68
C ALA A 127 16.05 26.34 -9.63
N GLU A 128 16.30 26.61 -8.35
CA GLU A 128 15.47 26.14 -7.24
C GLU A 128 14.02 26.66 -7.39
N GLN A 129 13.84 27.95 -7.67
CA GLN A 129 12.52 28.54 -7.92
C GLN A 129 11.79 27.90 -9.11
N LEU A 130 12.51 27.58 -10.19
CA LEU A 130 11.93 26.90 -11.35
C LEU A 130 11.57 25.44 -11.00
N GLN A 131 12.42 24.71 -10.30
CA GLN A 131 12.14 23.34 -9.85
C GLN A 131 10.88 23.29 -8.97
N LEU A 132 10.71 24.25 -8.06
CA LEU A 132 9.51 24.38 -7.23
C LEU A 132 8.23 24.60 -8.05
N ARG A 133 8.30 25.41 -9.12
CA ARG A 133 7.17 25.58 -10.07
C ARG A 133 6.87 24.30 -10.84
N MET A 134 7.90 23.54 -11.22
CA MET A 134 7.79 22.31 -11.99
C MET A 134 7.32 21.09 -11.19
N SER A 135 7.16 21.23 -9.87
CA SER A 135 6.81 20.12 -8.96
C SER A 135 5.44 20.29 -8.32
N ARG A 136 4.50 20.91 -9.05
CA ARG A 136 3.09 21.07 -8.64
C ARG A 136 2.21 19.95 -9.21
N ASN A 137 1.06 19.69 -8.61
CA ASN A 137 0.08 18.74 -9.16
C ASN A 137 -0.70 19.34 -10.34
N LEU A 138 0.02 19.73 -11.40
CA LEU A 138 -0.55 20.28 -12.63
C LEU A 138 -0.35 19.28 -13.78
N ALA A 139 -1.41 18.99 -14.53
CA ALA A 139 -1.34 18.11 -15.69
C ALA A 139 -0.34 18.62 -16.73
N GLY A 140 0.50 17.72 -17.25
CA GLY A 140 1.55 18.07 -18.21
C GLY A 140 2.92 18.24 -17.57
N LEU A 141 3.01 18.46 -16.25
CA LEU A 141 4.31 18.44 -15.57
C LEU A 141 4.92 17.03 -15.54
N ASP A 142 4.12 15.98 -15.69
CA ASP A 142 4.55 14.59 -15.85
C ASP A 142 5.14 14.25 -17.25
N LEU A 143 5.13 15.17 -18.21
CA LEU A 143 5.67 14.92 -19.54
C LEU A 143 7.18 14.59 -19.50
N PRO A 144 7.68 13.71 -20.39
CA PRO A 144 9.10 13.33 -20.39
C PRO A 144 10.06 14.51 -20.53
N ALA A 145 9.73 15.51 -21.35
CA ALA A 145 10.54 16.72 -21.52
C ALA A 145 10.61 17.57 -20.24
N MET A 146 9.49 17.71 -19.52
CA MET A 146 9.44 18.40 -18.21
C MET A 146 10.28 17.68 -17.16
N ARG A 147 10.21 16.33 -17.11
CA ARG A 147 11.02 15.51 -16.21
C ARG A 147 12.52 15.61 -16.49
N ARG A 148 12.92 15.66 -17.77
CA ARG A 148 14.33 15.87 -18.15
C ARG A 148 14.84 17.23 -17.73
N LEU A 149 14.06 18.30 -17.94
CA LEU A 149 14.42 19.64 -17.48
C LEU A 149 14.54 19.70 -15.95
N ARG A 150 13.61 19.11 -15.18
CA ARG A 150 13.74 19.01 -13.72
C ARG A 150 15.06 18.37 -13.28
N ARG A 151 15.47 17.29 -13.95
CA ARG A 151 16.74 16.61 -13.64
C ARG A 151 17.95 17.50 -13.93
N SER A 152 17.96 18.24 -15.04
CA SER A 152 19.08 19.15 -15.35
C SER A 152 19.15 20.34 -14.39
N LEU A 153 18.01 20.84 -13.89
CA LEU A 153 17.97 21.89 -12.85
C LEU A 153 18.61 21.41 -11.54
N ARG A 154 18.25 20.21 -11.05
CA ARG A 154 18.91 19.60 -9.87
C ARG A 154 20.43 19.48 -10.03
N ARG A 155 20.89 19.10 -11.22
CA ARG A 155 22.34 19.02 -11.52
C ARG A 155 23.00 20.39 -11.49
N LEU A 156 22.34 21.43 -12.02
CA LEU A 156 22.83 22.80 -11.94
C LEU A 156 22.90 23.28 -10.49
N GLU A 157 21.88 22.99 -9.68
CA GLU A 157 21.87 23.33 -8.26
C GLU A 157 23.00 22.68 -7.49
N SER A 158 23.21 21.39 -7.72
CA SER A 158 24.29 20.58 -7.13
C SER A 158 25.66 21.12 -7.55
N ALA A 159 25.88 21.37 -8.84
CA ALA A 159 27.14 21.91 -9.35
C ALA A 159 27.44 23.32 -8.80
N ALA A 160 26.43 24.17 -8.68
CA ALA A 160 26.58 25.48 -8.06
C ALA A 160 26.89 25.37 -6.56
N ARG A 161 26.27 24.41 -5.84
CA ARG A 161 26.49 24.13 -4.41
C ARG A 161 27.92 23.66 -4.15
N PHE A 162 28.44 22.74 -4.97
CA PHE A 162 29.71 22.06 -4.74
C PHE A 162 30.93 22.63 -5.47
N ARG A 163 30.78 23.80 -6.10
CA ARG A 163 31.85 24.48 -6.87
C ARG A 163 33.19 24.60 -6.13
N ARG A 164 33.17 24.77 -4.80
CA ARG A 164 34.38 24.86 -3.98
C ARG A 164 34.87 23.47 -3.60
N ARG A 165 35.48 22.76 -4.56
CA ARG A 165 35.75 21.31 -4.50
C ARG A 165 36.41 20.86 -3.20
N ASP A 166 37.58 21.40 -2.83
CA ASP A 166 38.30 20.97 -1.62
C ASP A 166 37.48 21.19 -0.34
N ARG A 167 36.85 22.37 -0.22
CA ARG A 167 35.98 22.69 0.91
C ARG A 167 34.74 21.77 0.96
N THR A 168 34.20 21.39 -0.19
CA THR A 168 33.10 20.43 -0.27
C THR A 168 33.53 19.09 0.31
N ILE A 169 34.70 18.56 -0.09
CA ILE A 169 35.22 17.29 0.43
C ILE A 169 35.41 17.35 1.94
N GLU A 170 35.97 18.43 2.48
CA GLU A 170 36.08 18.63 3.94
C GLU A 170 34.71 18.60 4.65
N ILE A 171 33.70 19.26 4.07
CA ILE A 171 32.35 19.27 4.62
C ILE A 171 31.74 17.87 4.58
N LEU A 172 31.85 17.16 3.45
CA LEU A 172 31.32 15.80 3.28
C LEU A 172 31.97 14.83 4.28
N ALA A 173 33.30 14.90 4.43
CA ALA A 173 34.03 14.11 5.43
C ALA A 173 33.50 14.36 6.85
N GLY A 174 33.24 15.63 7.19
CA GLY A 174 32.64 15.97 8.48
C GLY A 174 31.18 15.53 8.65
N GLN A 175 30.41 15.40 7.57
CA GLN A 175 29.06 14.81 7.62
C GLN A 175 29.12 13.30 7.82
N LEU A 176 30.07 12.61 7.19
CA LEU A 176 30.31 11.17 7.42
C LEU A 176 30.73 10.91 8.88
N ASP A 177 31.56 11.77 9.48
CA ASP A 177 31.90 11.67 10.91
C ASP A 177 30.66 11.77 11.81
N LYS A 178 29.79 12.76 11.54
CA LYS A 178 28.54 12.93 12.29
C LYS A 178 27.58 11.77 12.07
N LEU A 179 27.49 11.26 10.85
CA LEU A 179 26.64 10.12 10.52
C LEU A 179 27.11 8.86 11.25
N ALA A 180 28.42 8.60 11.27
CA ALA A 180 29.00 7.48 12.00
C ALA A 180 28.77 7.61 13.51
N ALA A 181 28.93 8.81 14.09
CA ALA A 181 28.61 9.05 15.49
C ALA A 181 27.12 8.78 15.79
N ARG A 182 26.22 9.33 14.97
CA ARG A 182 24.77 9.12 15.10
C ARG A 182 24.40 7.65 14.98
N MET A 183 25.04 6.89 14.08
CA MET A 183 24.82 5.46 13.94
C MET A 183 25.16 4.69 15.23
N ARG A 184 26.24 5.05 15.92
CA ARG A 184 26.62 4.43 17.20
C ARG A 184 25.67 4.81 18.34
N GLU A 185 25.19 6.05 18.34
CA GLU A 185 24.29 6.60 19.37
C GLU A 185 22.81 6.20 19.17
N MET A 186 22.45 5.74 17.98
CA MET A 186 21.09 5.33 17.64
C MET A 186 20.60 4.20 18.57
N GLN A 187 19.36 4.35 19.03
CA GLN A 187 18.70 3.36 19.88
C GLN A 187 18.27 2.12 19.08
N ASP A 188 17.89 1.06 19.80
CA ASP A 188 17.38 -0.17 19.17
C ASP A 188 16.06 0.06 18.44
N VAL A 189 15.24 1.00 18.90
CA VAL A 189 14.10 1.53 18.15
C VAL A 189 14.46 2.96 17.74
N PRO A 190 14.91 3.20 16.50
CA PRO A 190 15.37 4.51 16.07
C PRO A 190 14.24 5.55 16.11
N GLU A 191 14.59 6.81 16.31
CA GLU A 191 13.65 7.93 16.24
C GLU A 191 13.36 8.32 14.79
N ALA A 192 12.24 9.00 14.55
CA ALA A 192 11.88 9.50 13.21
C ALA A 192 12.98 10.40 12.61
N GLU A 193 13.65 11.16 13.47
CA GLU A 193 14.74 12.04 13.09
C GLU A 193 15.99 11.27 12.62
N ASP A 194 16.20 10.04 13.08
CA ASP A 194 17.34 9.23 12.66
C ASP A 194 17.23 8.89 11.19
N ALA A 195 16.11 8.30 10.76
CA ALA A 195 15.86 7.99 9.35
C ALA A 195 16.00 9.23 8.46
N ALA A 196 15.39 10.35 8.84
CA ALA A 196 15.49 11.60 8.08
C ALA A 196 16.93 12.13 8.00
N SER A 197 17.70 12.03 9.08
CA SER A 197 19.10 12.48 9.11
C SER A 197 20.01 11.60 8.26
N LEU A 198 19.77 10.28 8.25
CA LEU A 198 20.44 9.37 7.32
C LEU A 198 20.16 9.79 5.87
N SER A 199 18.89 9.97 5.51
CA SER A 199 18.49 10.38 4.16
C SER A 199 19.13 11.72 3.75
N VAL A 200 19.22 12.71 4.64
CA VAL A 200 19.86 14.01 4.32
C VAL A 200 21.35 13.87 3.98
N VAL A 201 22.08 13.01 4.69
CA VAL A 201 23.50 12.80 4.39
C VAL A 201 23.66 12.02 3.09
N LEU A 202 22.78 11.06 2.83
CA LEU A 202 22.77 10.29 1.60
C LEU A 202 22.43 11.14 0.37
N ASP A 203 21.41 11.99 0.45
CA ASP A 203 21.06 13.01 -0.55
C ASP A 203 22.27 13.91 -0.85
N LEU A 204 22.91 14.43 0.19
CA LEU A 204 24.11 15.25 0.05
C LEU A 204 25.27 14.53 -0.68
N LEU A 205 25.44 13.23 -0.43
CA LEU A 205 26.46 12.42 -1.10
C LEU A 205 26.08 12.14 -2.56
N ASP A 206 24.81 11.85 -2.84
CA ASP A 206 24.29 11.62 -4.20
C ASP A 206 24.41 12.88 -5.06
N GLU A 207 23.95 14.03 -4.54
CA GLU A 207 24.11 15.32 -5.21
C GLU A 207 25.60 15.63 -5.51
N ALA A 208 26.51 15.18 -4.65
CA ALA A 208 27.96 15.36 -4.80
C ALA A 208 28.64 14.27 -5.65
N GLY A 209 27.94 13.21 -6.07
CA GLY A 209 28.50 12.07 -6.78
C GLY A 209 29.50 11.25 -5.94
N GLN A 210 29.26 11.11 -4.63
CA GLN A 210 30.12 10.44 -3.65
C GLN A 210 29.42 9.25 -2.94
N ASP A 211 28.30 8.80 -3.47
CA ASP A 211 27.33 7.95 -2.80
C ASP A 211 27.61 6.44 -2.88
N ASP A 212 28.34 5.98 -3.91
CA ASP A 212 28.57 4.57 -4.26
C ASP A 212 28.84 3.65 -3.04
N ALA A 213 29.78 4.06 -2.18
CA ALA A 213 30.25 3.24 -1.07
C ALA A 213 29.28 3.25 0.12
N VAL A 214 28.64 4.39 0.43
CA VAL A 214 27.79 4.51 1.63
C VAL A 214 26.36 4.06 1.34
N LEU A 215 25.81 4.41 0.17
CA LEU A 215 24.46 4.00 -0.23
C LEU A 215 24.34 2.48 -0.33
N SER A 216 25.31 1.81 -0.94
CA SER A 216 25.28 0.34 -1.09
C SER A 216 25.20 -0.37 0.26
N ILE A 217 25.86 0.16 1.29
CA ILE A 217 25.88 -0.40 2.63
C ILE A 217 24.56 -0.13 3.34
N LEU A 218 24.12 1.13 3.36
CA LEU A 218 22.92 1.54 4.09
C LEU A 218 21.66 0.96 3.46
N ARG A 219 21.54 0.91 2.14
CA ARG A 219 20.39 0.30 1.46
C ARG A 219 20.34 -1.21 1.67
N GLY A 220 21.50 -1.88 1.71
CA GLY A 220 21.54 -3.31 2.02
C GLY A 220 20.94 -3.63 3.39
N LYS A 221 21.12 -2.73 4.38
CA LYS A 221 20.62 -2.92 5.75
C LYS A 221 19.21 -2.36 5.98
N PHE A 222 18.90 -1.18 5.44
CA PHE A 222 17.64 -0.45 5.65
C PHE A 222 16.70 -0.52 4.44
N SER A 223 16.38 -1.74 4.00
CA SER A 223 15.56 -2.02 2.82
C SER A 223 14.16 -2.55 3.11
N GLN A 224 13.76 -2.61 4.39
CA GLN A 224 12.42 -3.06 4.77
C GLN A 224 11.35 -2.16 4.15
N PRO A 225 10.19 -2.70 3.77
CA PRO A 225 9.08 -1.88 3.32
C PRO A 225 8.70 -0.87 4.39
N ASN A 226 8.23 0.30 3.96
CA ASN A 226 7.71 1.34 4.82
C ASN A 226 6.20 1.53 4.68
N ILE A 227 5.55 0.74 3.81
CA ILE A 227 4.10 0.57 3.76
C ILE A 227 3.83 -0.92 3.55
N ARG A 228 2.86 -1.48 4.28
CA ARG A 228 2.42 -2.86 4.14
C ARG A 228 0.91 -2.93 4.12
N LEU A 229 0.35 -3.55 3.09
CA LEU A 229 -1.06 -3.88 2.99
C LEU A 229 -1.23 -5.39 3.12
N MET A 230 -2.28 -5.82 3.80
CA MET A 230 -2.52 -7.23 4.13
C MET A 230 -3.97 -7.59 3.85
N ILE A 231 -4.19 -8.76 3.25
CA ILE A 231 -5.53 -9.35 3.08
C ILE A 231 -5.53 -10.65 3.86
N GLY A 232 -6.36 -10.74 4.88
CA GLY A 232 -6.41 -11.90 5.75
C GLY A 232 -7.10 -13.09 5.10
N GLU A 233 -6.63 -14.29 5.43
CA GLU A 233 -7.25 -15.54 5.05
C GLU A 233 -8.76 -15.58 5.40
N PRO A 234 -9.26 -15.04 6.53
CA PRO A 234 -10.68 -15.05 6.81
C PRO A 234 -11.52 -14.29 5.77
N LEU A 235 -11.01 -13.19 5.20
CA LEU A 235 -11.69 -12.47 4.12
C LEU A 235 -11.67 -13.28 2.83
N ILE A 236 -10.52 -13.87 2.49
CA ILE A 236 -10.36 -14.73 1.30
C ILE A 236 -11.29 -15.94 1.39
N ASN A 237 -11.35 -16.58 2.55
CA ASN A 237 -12.27 -17.68 2.82
C ASN A 237 -13.71 -17.21 2.73
N ARG A 238 -14.06 -16.04 3.27
CA ARG A 238 -15.43 -15.52 3.17
C ARG A 238 -15.87 -15.27 1.72
N ILE A 239 -14.94 -14.85 0.87
CA ILE A 239 -15.17 -14.61 -0.56
C ILE A 239 -15.26 -15.94 -1.32
N ALA A 240 -14.35 -16.87 -1.06
CA ALA A 240 -14.20 -18.09 -1.83
C ALA A 240 -15.05 -19.27 -1.32
N SER A 241 -15.46 -19.25 -0.04
CA SER A 241 -16.20 -20.35 0.57
C SER A 241 -17.60 -20.45 0.03
N ARG A 242 -17.97 -21.65 -0.39
CA ARG A 242 -19.29 -21.93 -0.95
C ARG A 242 -19.77 -23.31 -0.52
N SER A 243 -21.04 -23.40 -0.17
CA SER A 243 -21.70 -24.68 0.05
C SER A 243 -22.12 -25.28 -1.29
N ILE A 244 -21.98 -26.59 -1.41
CA ILE A 244 -22.43 -27.36 -2.57
C ILE A 244 -23.57 -28.24 -2.09
N ASN A 245 -24.75 -28.09 -2.69
CA ASN A 245 -25.84 -29.04 -2.57
C ASN A 245 -26.45 -29.23 -3.95
N ARG A 246 -26.00 -30.27 -4.65
CA ARG A 246 -26.34 -30.51 -6.05
C ARG A 246 -26.94 -31.89 -6.20
N THR A 247 -28.12 -31.96 -6.81
CA THR A 247 -28.71 -33.23 -7.27
C THR A 247 -28.76 -33.25 -8.78
N GLN A 248 -28.30 -34.35 -9.38
CA GLN A 248 -28.25 -34.52 -10.82
C GLN A 248 -28.68 -35.93 -11.24
N PRO A 249 -29.31 -36.08 -12.41
CA PRO A 249 -29.64 -37.38 -12.95
C PRO A 249 -28.37 -38.15 -13.33
N VAL A 250 -28.39 -39.46 -13.09
CA VAL A 250 -27.38 -40.42 -13.55
C VAL A 250 -27.98 -41.16 -14.75
N ASN A 251 -27.26 -41.19 -15.86
CA ASN A 251 -27.57 -42.04 -17.01
C ASN A 251 -26.24 -42.48 -17.63
N ASP A 252 -25.78 -43.67 -17.26
CA ASP A 252 -24.46 -44.16 -17.61
C ASP A 252 -24.50 -45.63 -18.07
N CYS A 253 -23.41 -46.11 -18.66
CA CYS A 253 -23.19 -47.51 -18.99
C CYS A 253 -21.91 -48.02 -18.31
N ILE A 254 -22.05 -49.05 -17.47
CA ILE A 254 -20.96 -49.68 -16.73
C ILE A 254 -20.99 -51.18 -17.01
N LEU A 255 -19.93 -51.71 -17.63
CA LEU A 255 -19.81 -53.14 -17.98
C LEU A 255 -21.04 -53.68 -18.75
N GLY A 256 -21.58 -52.89 -19.69
CA GLY A 256 -22.78 -53.26 -20.47
C GLY A 256 -24.11 -53.15 -19.72
N THR A 257 -24.10 -52.67 -18.48
CA THR A 257 -25.31 -52.39 -17.69
C THR A 257 -25.64 -50.91 -17.79
N ARG A 258 -26.85 -50.57 -18.24
CA ARG A 258 -27.33 -49.18 -18.28
C ARG A 258 -27.82 -48.76 -16.89
N VAL A 259 -27.20 -47.76 -16.30
CA VAL A 259 -27.45 -47.29 -14.93
C VAL A 259 -28.19 -45.96 -14.98
N ILE A 260 -29.41 -45.92 -14.44
CA ILE A 260 -30.27 -44.73 -14.41
C ILE A 260 -30.65 -44.41 -12.97
N GLY A 261 -30.55 -43.16 -12.55
CA GLY A 261 -30.90 -42.78 -11.18
C GLY A 261 -30.67 -41.31 -10.89
N ASN A 262 -30.50 -40.98 -9.62
CA ASN A 262 -30.16 -39.63 -9.17
C ASN A 262 -28.97 -39.71 -8.21
N ALA A 263 -28.07 -38.75 -8.35
CA ALA A 263 -26.92 -38.56 -7.46
C ALA A 263 -27.01 -37.19 -6.80
N THR A 264 -26.69 -37.15 -5.51
CA THR A 264 -26.64 -35.94 -4.70
C THR A 264 -25.22 -35.79 -4.14
N LEU A 265 -24.66 -34.60 -4.33
CA LEU A 265 -23.37 -34.17 -3.78
C LEU A 265 -23.63 -33.04 -2.79
N ILE A 266 -23.23 -33.25 -1.53
CA ILE A 266 -23.29 -32.24 -0.47
C ILE A 266 -21.86 -31.99 0.01
N GLY A 267 -21.38 -30.75 -0.05
CA GLY A 267 -20.01 -30.43 0.31
C GLY A 267 -19.78 -28.94 0.48
N SER A 268 -18.51 -28.57 0.54
CA SER A 268 -18.07 -27.18 0.63
C SER A 268 -16.76 -26.97 -0.10
N VAL A 269 -16.55 -25.76 -0.61
CA VAL A 269 -15.25 -25.29 -1.07
C VAL A 269 -14.70 -24.31 -0.05
N GLN A 270 -13.41 -24.37 0.20
CA GLN A 270 -12.64 -23.47 1.06
C GLN A 270 -11.40 -22.98 0.30
N ALA A 271 -10.84 -21.86 0.74
CA ALA A 271 -9.62 -21.28 0.19
C ALA A 271 -8.56 -21.15 1.28
N ASN A 272 -7.44 -21.82 1.12
CA ASN A 272 -6.34 -21.75 2.08
C ASN A 272 -5.16 -21.01 1.46
N LEU A 273 -4.48 -20.19 2.26
CA LEU A 273 -3.23 -19.59 1.84
C LEU A 273 -2.07 -20.59 1.95
N VAL A 274 -1.22 -20.62 0.94
CA VAL A 274 0.00 -21.42 0.93
C VAL A 274 1.19 -20.46 1.02
N PRO A 275 2.05 -20.57 2.05
CA PRO A 275 3.21 -19.69 2.19
C PRO A 275 4.08 -19.67 0.93
N SER A 276 4.47 -18.47 0.52
CA SER A 276 5.26 -18.21 -0.68
C SER A 276 5.95 -16.84 -0.58
N TYR A 277 7.02 -16.61 -1.34
CA TYR A 277 7.85 -15.39 -1.24
C TYR A 277 7.83 -14.48 -2.46
N ASP A 278 7.35 -14.98 -3.60
CA ASP A 278 7.45 -14.37 -4.93
C ASP A 278 6.14 -14.31 -5.71
N THR A 279 5.16 -15.15 -5.35
CA THR A 279 3.84 -15.20 -5.98
C THR A 279 2.83 -15.65 -4.95
N VAL A 280 1.68 -14.99 -4.85
CA VAL A 280 0.65 -15.35 -3.89
C VAL A 280 0.00 -16.67 -4.31
N ARG A 281 0.01 -17.68 -3.42
CA ARG A 281 -0.57 -18.99 -3.69
C ARG A 281 -1.83 -19.21 -2.85
N ILE A 282 -2.97 -19.33 -3.53
CA ILE A 282 -4.27 -19.60 -2.90
C ILE A 282 -4.74 -20.98 -3.35
N GLN A 283 -4.89 -21.93 -2.43
CA GLN A 283 -5.39 -23.26 -2.74
C GLN A 283 -6.89 -23.34 -2.49
N LEU A 284 -7.66 -23.54 -3.57
CA LEU A 284 -9.07 -23.88 -3.47
C LEU A 284 -9.20 -25.39 -3.26
N SER A 285 -9.92 -25.79 -2.22
CA SER A 285 -10.18 -27.19 -1.89
C SER A 285 -11.67 -27.44 -1.72
N MET A 286 -12.20 -28.42 -2.44
CA MET A 286 -13.56 -28.93 -2.33
C MET A 286 -13.54 -30.28 -1.64
N MET A 287 -14.40 -30.45 -0.63
CA MET A 287 -14.68 -31.74 -0.01
C MET A 287 -16.20 -31.96 0.00
N GLY A 288 -16.64 -33.17 -0.34
CA GLY A 288 -18.07 -33.47 -0.39
C GLY A 288 -18.41 -34.94 -0.23
N ASN A 289 -19.60 -35.17 0.35
CA ASN A 289 -20.24 -36.47 0.47
C ASN A 289 -21.14 -36.70 -0.75
N PHE A 290 -20.96 -37.85 -1.39
CA PHE A 290 -21.70 -38.29 -2.56
C PHE A 290 -22.64 -39.43 -2.19
N THR A 291 -23.91 -39.33 -2.59
CA THR A 291 -24.90 -40.41 -2.48
C THR A 291 -25.61 -40.59 -3.80
N ALA A 292 -25.76 -41.83 -4.29
CA ALA A 292 -26.50 -42.11 -5.50
C ALA A 292 -27.47 -43.28 -5.33
N ARG A 293 -28.69 -43.12 -5.85
CA ARG A 293 -29.71 -44.17 -5.93
C ARG A 293 -29.96 -44.48 -7.37
N ASN A 294 -29.60 -45.69 -7.78
CA ASN A 294 -29.60 -46.07 -9.18
C ASN A 294 -30.35 -47.39 -9.41
N THR A 295 -30.88 -47.53 -10.63
CA THR A 295 -31.39 -48.76 -11.19
C THR A 295 -30.54 -49.12 -12.40
N GLY A 296 -29.81 -50.23 -12.33
CA GLY A 296 -29.07 -50.81 -13.44
C GLY A 296 -29.94 -51.78 -14.24
N TYR A 297 -29.88 -51.72 -15.57
CA TYR A 297 -30.59 -52.58 -16.50
C TYR A 297 -29.59 -53.39 -17.33
N ASN A 298 -29.70 -54.72 -17.30
CA ASN A 298 -28.88 -55.62 -18.08
C ASN A 298 -29.75 -56.78 -18.61
N GLY A 299 -30.21 -56.66 -19.85
CA GLY A 299 -31.20 -57.56 -20.45
C GLY A 299 -32.51 -57.57 -19.64
N PRO A 300 -33.05 -58.75 -19.27
CA PRO A 300 -34.30 -58.85 -18.52
C PRO A 300 -34.15 -58.59 -17.00
N VAL A 301 -32.94 -58.37 -16.52
CA VAL A 301 -32.64 -58.17 -15.09
C VAL A 301 -32.43 -56.69 -14.80
N SER A 302 -33.02 -56.21 -13.69
CA SER A 302 -32.68 -54.91 -13.13
C SER A 302 -32.12 -55.03 -11.71
N LEU A 303 -31.25 -54.10 -11.32
CA LEU A 303 -30.61 -54.06 -10.01
C LEU A 303 -30.76 -52.67 -9.39
N ASN A 304 -31.22 -52.63 -8.14
CA ASN A 304 -31.32 -51.39 -7.37
C ASN A 304 -30.05 -51.26 -6.54
N THR A 305 -29.34 -50.14 -6.70
CA THR A 305 -28.10 -49.86 -5.98
C THR A 305 -28.19 -48.55 -5.21
N LEU A 306 -27.52 -48.54 -4.07
CA LEU A 306 -27.26 -47.35 -3.26
C LEU A 306 -25.75 -47.22 -3.12
N SER A 307 -25.21 -46.13 -3.62
CA SER A 307 -23.78 -45.82 -3.54
C SER A 307 -23.56 -44.66 -2.59
N HIS A 308 -22.52 -44.76 -1.75
CA HIS A 308 -22.05 -43.67 -0.91
C HIS A 308 -20.55 -43.50 -1.12
N GLY A 309 -20.07 -42.27 -1.02
CA GLY A 309 -18.68 -41.96 -1.29
C GLY A 309 -18.30 -40.56 -0.85
N ASN A 310 -17.01 -40.28 -0.91
CA ASN A 310 -16.45 -38.97 -0.67
C ASN A 310 -15.68 -38.52 -1.90
N VAL A 311 -15.72 -37.23 -2.18
CA VAL A 311 -14.97 -36.62 -3.28
C VAL A 311 -14.15 -35.46 -2.73
N MET A 312 -12.96 -35.29 -3.28
CA MET A 312 -12.09 -34.17 -3.03
C MET A 312 -11.62 -33.58 -4.36
N ALA A 313 -11.56 -32.26 -4.47
CA ALA A 313 -10.87 -31.60 -5.57
C ALA A 313 -10.05 -30.44 -5.04
N ARG A 314 -8.86 -30.21 -5.59
CA ARG A 314 -8.01 -29.07 -5.24
C ARG A 314 -7.40 -28.44 -6.48
N ARG A 315 -7.26 -27.12 -6.44
CA ARG A 315 -6.59 -26.33 -7.49
C ARG A 315 -5.93 -25.12 -6.85
N THR A 316 -4.70 -24.82 -7.25
CA THR A 316 -3.97 -23.66 -6.74
C THR A 316 -4.01 -22.51 -7.75
N LEU A 317 -4.33 -21.34 -7.25
CA LEU A 317 -4.31 -20.05 -7.94
C LEU A 317 -2.97 -19.40 -7.62
N LEU A 318 -2.26 -18.98 -8.66
CA LEU A 318 -1.04 -18.19 -8.59
C LEU A 318 -1.41 -16.76 -8.93
N VAL A 319 -1.31 -15.86 -7.96
CA VAL A 319 -1.70 -14.47 -8.09
C VAL A 319 -0.44 -13.61 -8.09
N SER A 320 -0.24 -12.87 -9.18
CA SER A 320 0.87 -11.94 -9.35
C SER A 320 0.38 -10.66 -10.05
N GLU A 321 1.30 -9.73 -10.28
CA GLU A 321 1.01 -8.48 -10.99
C GLU A 321 0.53 -8.69 -12.43
N GLN A 322 0.88 -9.82 -13.05
CA GLN A 322 0.47 -10.17 -14.41
C GLN A 322 -0.94 -10.78 -14.44
N GLY A 323 -1.58 -10.95 -13.28
CA GLY A 323 -2.91 -11.52 -13.13
C GLY A 323 -2.91 -12.88 -12.45
N ILE A 324 -4.01 -13.61 -12.64
CA ILE A 324 -4.24 -14.91 -12.00
C ILE A 324 -3.95 -16.05 -12.98
N GLN A 325 -2.98 -16.90 -12.63
CA GLN A 325 -2.70 -18.17 -13.29
C GLN A 325 -3.22 -19.33 -12.46
N LEU A 326 -3.58 -20.44 -13.11
CA LEU A 326 -4.17 -21.60 -12.45
C LEU A 326 -3.32 -22.85 -12.67
N GLU A 327 -2.97 -23.53 -11.59
CA GLU A 327 -2.36 -24.86 -11.65
C GLU A 327 -3.39 -25.92 -12.10
N PRO A 328 -2.95 -27.12 -12.52
CA PRO A 328 -3.85 -28.22 -12.83
C PRO A 328 -4.76 -28.61 -11.66
N THR A 329 -5.99 -28.99 -11.98
CA THR A 329 -6.94 -29.51 -10.98
C THR A 329 -6.60 -30.96 -10.63
N TYR A 330 -6.49 -31.25 -9.33
CA TYR A 330 -6.35 -32.60 -8.79
C TYR A 330 -7.67 -33.02 -8.14
N ALA A 331 -8.24 -34.14 -8.57
CA ALA A 331 -9.47 -34.68 -8.00
C ALA A 331 -9.27 -36.13 -7.56
N GLU A 332 -9.94 -36.50 -6.47
CA GLU A 332 -9.98 -37.84 -5.90
C GLU A 332 -11.43 -38.21 -5.57
N ALA A 333 -11.76 -39.49 -5.71
CA ALA A 333 -13.08 -40.01 -5.37
C ALA A 333 -12.95 -41.37 -4.71
N GLN A 334 -13.80 -41.62 -3.73
CA GLN A 334 -13.99 -42.91 -3.10
C GLN A 334 -15.47 -43.26 -3.20
N LEU A 335 -15.79 -44.50 -3.54
CA LEU A 335 -17.17 -44.95 -3.72
C LEU A 335 -17.32 -46.39 -3.26
N ASN A 336 -18.36 -46.64 -2.47
CA ASN A 336 -18.82 -47.98 -2.12
C ASN A 336 -20.28 -48.13 -2.57
N THR A 337 -20.56 -49.18 -3.33
CA THR A 337 -21.87 -49.47 -3.87
C THR A 337 -22.46 -50.71 -3.21
N ASN A 338 -23.66 -50.55 -2.64
CA ASN A 338 -24.44 -51.65 -2.13
C ASN A 338 -25.55 -52.03 -3.11
N ILE A 339 -25.62 -53.31 -3.48
CA ILE A 339 -26.72 -53.87 -4.27
C ILE A 339 -27.84 -54.18 -3.30
N GLN A 340 -28.88 -53.34 -3.30
CA GLN A 340 -30.02 -53.51 -2.40
C GLN A 340 -30.95 -54.64 -2.85
N ARG A 341 -31.15 -54.76 -4.17
CA ARG A 341 -32.11 -55.72 -4.73
C ARG A 341 -31.76 -56.08 -6.16
N VAL A 342 -31.91 -57.36 -6.49
CA VAL A 342 -31.90 -57.87 -7.87
C VAL A 342 -33.33 -58.26 -8.27
N ASN A 343 -33.85 -57.67 -9.33
CA ASN A 343 -35.21 -57.81 -9.80
C ASN A 343 -35.27 -58.69 -11.05
N HIS A 344 -36.04 -59.77 -10.96
CA HIS A 344 -36.43 -60.65 -12.06
C HIS A 344 -37.59 -61.53 -11.59
N ARG A 345 -38.46 -62.01 -12.48
CA ARG A 345 -39.61 -62.88 -12.10
C ARG A 345 -39.14 -64.23 -11.50
N LEU A 346 -38.19 -64.89 -12.17
CA LEU A 346 -37.66 -66.20 -11.80
C LEU A 346 -36.57 -66.15 -10.70
N ARG A 347 -36.69 -66.99 -9.65
CA ARG A 347 -35.72 -67.10 -8.54
C ARG A 347 -34.32 -67.52 -8.98
N LEU A 348 -34.23 -68.48 -9.91
CA LEU A 348 -32.95 -68.99 -10.42
C LEU A 348 -32.13 -67.88 -11.10
N VAL A 349 -32.79 -67.08 -11.95
CA VAL A 349 -32.16 -65.93 -12.63
C VAL A 349 -31.68 -64.89 -11.62
N ARG A 350 -32.45 -64.60 -10.56
CA ARG A 350 -32.00 -63.70 -9.48
C ARG A 350 -30.72 -64.20 -8.79
N LYS A 351 -30.63 -65.51 -8.50
CA LYS A 351 -29.44 -66.12 -7.87
C LYS A 351 -28.21 -66.02 -8.77
N ILE A 352 -28.36 -66.34 -10.07
CA ILE A 352 -27.27 -66.23 -11.05
C ILE A 352 -26.83 -64.78 -11.22
N ALA A 353 -27.78 -63.85 -11.37
CA ALA A 353 -27.49 -62.43 -11.51
C ALA A 353 -26.84 -61.84 -10.25
N SER A 354 -27.27 -62.24 -9.05
CA SER A 354 -26.65 -61.79 -7.80
C SER A 354 -25.19 -62.25 -7.69
N ARG A 355 -24.90 -63.50 -8.07
CA ARG A 355 -23.52 -64.02 -8.10
C ARG A 355 -22.66 -63.25 -9.10
N ARG A 356 -23.13 -63.07 -10.34
CA ARG A 356 -22.41 -62.30 -11.37
C ARG A 356 -22.20 -60.84 -10.96
N ALA A 357 -23.21 -60.20 -10.36
CA ALA A 357 -23.10 -58.83 -9.89
C ALA A 357 -22.08 -58.68 -8.75
N ALA A 358 -22.01 -59.66 -7.84
CA ALA A 358 -20.99 -59.69 -6.79
C ALA A 358 -19.58 -59.88 -7.36
N GLU A 359 -19.40 -60.77 -8.34
CA GLU A 359 -18.12 -60.98 -9.03
C GLU A 359 -17.64 -59.73 -9.79
N GLN A 360 -18.57 -58.99 -10.41
CA GLN A 360 -18.25 -57.78 -11.19
C GLN A 360 -18.15 -56.51 -10.35
N LYS A 361 -18.62 -56.52 -9.10
CA LYS A 361 -18.71 -55.34 -8.23
C LYS A 361 -17.38 -54.57 -8.12
N PRO A 362 -16.21 -55.19 -7.82
CA PRO A 362 -14.97 -54.42 -7.66
C PRO A 362 -14.56 -53.68 -8.93
N ARG A 363 -14.74 -54.30 -10.10
CA ARG A 363 -14.42 -53.69 -11.39
C ARG A 363 -15.41 -52.59 -11.76
N ALA A 364 -16.70 -52.79 -11.47
CA ALA A 364 -17.73 -51.77 -11.67
C ALA A 364 -17.45 -50.54 -10.78
N GLU A 365 -17.11 -50.75 -9.52
CA GLU A 365 -16.76 -49.68 -8.58
C GLU A 365 -15.52 -48.90 -9.04
N GLN A 366 -14.46 -49.58 -9.49
CA GLN A 366 -13.28 -48.90 -10.04
C GLN A 366 -13.60 -48.02 -11.26
N ILE A 367 -14.53 -48.44 -12.12
CA ILE A 367 -15.00 -47.63 -13.27
C ILE A 367 -15.80 -46.44 -12.76
N SER A 368 -16.73 -46.65 -11.82
CA SER A 368 -17.53 -45.58 -11.22
C SER A 368 -16.67 -44.54 -10.50
N VAL A 369 -15.66 -44.97 -9.74
CA VAL A 369 -14.71 -44.06 -9.08
C VAL A 369 -13.99 -43.20 -10.10
N ARG A 370 -13.45 -43.78 -11.17
CA ARG A 370 -12.76 -43.01 -12.23
C ARG A 370 -13.69 -42.01 -12.91
N LYS A 371 -14.93 -42.40 -13.23
CA LYS A 371 -15.91 -41.50 -13.82
C LYS A 371 -16.30 -40.36 -12.88
N LEU A 372 -16.54 -40.68 -11.60
CA LEU A 372 -16.85 -39.67 -10.58
C LEU A 372 -15.68 -38.70 -10.39
N GLN A 373 -14.44 -39.21 -10.31
CA GLN A 373 -13.23 -38.40 -10.23
C GLN A 373 -13.08 -37.45 -11.43
N GLN A 374 -13.26 -37.95 -12.66
CA GLN A 374 -13.20 -37.14 -13.87
C GLN A 374 -14.30 -36.07 -13.91
N GLN A 375 -15.52 -36.44 -13.53
CA GLN A 375 -16.64 -35.50 -13.52
C GLN A 375 -16.41 -34.40 -12.48
N VAL A 376 -16.06 -34.76 -11.25
CA VAL A 376 -15.78 -33.80 -10.17
C VAL A 376 -14.61 -32.89 -10.55
N GLY A 377 -13.52 -33.46 -11.07
CA GLY A 377 -12.37 -32.68 -11.52
C GLY A 377 -12.73 -31.71 -12.65
N GLY A 378 -13.46 -32.16 -13.68
CA GLY A 378 -13.87 -31.32 -14.80
C GLY A 378 -14.93 -30.26 -14.47
N GLU A 379 -15.78 -30.50 -13.47
CA GLU A 379 -16.68 -29.47 -12.94
C GLU A 379 -15.91 -28.43 -12.11
N PHE A 380 -15.06 -28.89 -11.19
CA PHE A 380 -14.24 -27.99 -10.38
C PHE A 380 -13.31 -27.14 -11.24
N ASP A 381 -12.71 -27.73 -12.28
CA ASP A 381 -11.86 -27.02 -13.23
C ASP A 381 -12.65 -25.95 -14.01
N ARG A 382 -13.84 -26.27 -14.53
CA ARG A 382 -14.69 -25.28 -15.22
C ARG A 382 -15.11 -24.13 -14.32
N GLU A 383 -15.50 -24.42 -13.08
CA GLU A 383 -15.94 -23.39 -12.13
C GLU A 383 -14.78 -22.49 -11.67
N THR A 384 -13.56 -23.02 -11.57
CA THR A 384 -12.38 -22.26 -11.16
C THR A 384 -11.69 -21.55 -12.33
N SER A 385 -11.87 -22.02 -13.56
CA SER A 385 -11.27 -21.40 -14.76
C SER A 385 -11.74 -19.97 -15.03
N ARG A 386 -12.88 -19.54 -14.47
CA ARG A 386 -13.35 -18.14 -14.53
C ARG A 386 -12.42 -17.13 -13.85
N PHE A 387 -11.54 -17.61 -12.97
CA PHE A 387 -10.54 -16.78 -12.31
C PHE A 387 -9.31 -16.51 -13.19
N ALA A 388 -9.06 -17.36 -14.20
CA ALA A 388 -7.87 -17.24 -15.05
C ALA A 388 -7.87 -15.94 -15.86
N GLY A 389 -6.68 -15.33 -16.00
CA GLY A 389 -6.48 -14.20 -16.89
C GLY A 389 -7.16 -12.90 -16.45
N ARG A 390 -7.78 -12.86 -15.27
CA ARG A 390 -8.22 -11.60 -14.65
C ARG A 390 -6.97 -10.76 -14.36
N SER A 391 -6.91 -9.59 -14.98
CA SER A 391 -5.88 -8.60 -14.69
C SER A 391 -6.15 -8.03 -13.30
N LEU A 392 -5.12 -8.02 -12.45
CA LEU A 392 -5.14 -7.19 -11.26
C LEU A 392 -4.78 -5.77 -11.69
N GLU A 393 -5.76 -5.04 -12.22
CA GLU A 393 -5.60 -3.61 -12.44
C GLU A 393 -5.48 -2.93 -11.07
N LEU A 394 -4.25 -2.82 -10.60
CA LEU A 394 -3.93 -2.00 -9.46
C LEU A 394 -4.19 -0.55 -9.87
N PRO A 395 -4.98 0.24 -9.11
CA PRO A 395 -5.30 1.62 -9.43
C PRO A 395 -4.10 2.52 -9.10
N MET A 396 -2.93 2.16 -9.62
CA MET A 396 -1.67 2.86 -9.44
C MET A 396 -1.50 3.93 -10.52
N ASN A 397 -2.24 3.85 -11.64
CA ASN A 397 -2.12 4.81 -12.74
C ASN A 397 -2.29 6.27 -12.28
N ASP A 398 -3.20 6.54 -11.35
CA ASP A 398 -3.40 7.90 -10.84
C ASP A 398 -2.34 8.31 -9.84
N ILE A 399 -1.85 7.36 -9.02
CA ILE A 399 -0.70 7.58 -8.14
C ILE A 399 0.56 7.85 -8.97
N GLU A 400 0.84 7.06 -10.00
CA GLU A 400 1.98 7.22 -10.92
C GLU A 400 1.96 8.57 -11.62
N LYS A 401 0.79 9.01 -12.12
CA LYS A 401 0.64 10.33 -12.71
C LYS A 401 0.91 11.44 -11.68
N THR A 402 0.31 11.32 -10.50
CA THR A 402 0.42 12.34 -9.44
C THR A 402 1.87 12.43 -8.94
N PHE A 403 2.50 11.29 -8.68
CA PHE A 403 3.90 11.19 -8.24
C PHE A 403 4.82 11.72 -9.34
N GLY A 404 4.56 11.37 -10.60
CA GLY A 404 5.27 11.91 -11.76
C GLY A 404 5.20 13.45 -11.86
N ARG A 405 4.04 14.06 -11.56
CA ARG A 405 3.87 15.52 -11.53
C ARG A 405 4.57 16.18 -10.34
N LEU A 406 4.53 15.54 -9.19
CA LEU A 406 5.13 16.03 -7.94
C LEU A 406 6.62 15.75 -7.81
N ASP A 407 7.21 15.06 -8.80
CA ASP A 407 8.62 14.67 -8.79
C ASP A 407 8.98 13.65 -7.70
N VAL A 408 8.03 12.77 -7.41
CA VAL A 408 8.16 11.68 -6.44
C VAL A 408 8.30 10.36 -7.20
N SER A 409 9.20 9.50 -6.74
CA SER A 409 9.37 8.14 -7.27
C SER A 409 8.19 7.25 -6.91
N VAL A 410 7.75 6.46 -7.90
CA VAL A 410 6.69 5.45 -7.72
C VAL A 410 7.22 4.34 -6.80
N PRO A 411 6.48 3.93 -5.77
CA PRO A 411 6.94 2.92 -4.85
C PRO A 411 7.13 1.57 -5.56
N THR A 412 8.23 0.88 -5.25
CA THR A 412 8.38 -0.52 -5.67
C THR A 412 7.51 -1.42 -4.79
N ARG A 413 7.07 -2.56 -5.33
CA ARG A 413 6.14 -3.45 -4.65
C ARG A 413 6.61 -4.90 -4.65
N GLN A 414 6.18 -5.65 -3.65
CA GLN A 414 6.40 -7.08 -3.54
C GLN A 414 5.14 -7.76 -3.00
N MET A 415 4.70 -8.82 -3.68
CA MET A 415 3.53 -9.61 -3.29
C MET A 415 3.95 -11.00 -2.86
N TYR A 416 3.44 -11.45 -1.72
CA TYR A 416 3.72 -12.78 -1.18
C TYR A 416 2.62 -13.22 -0.19
N ALA A 417 2.67 -14.46 0.29
CA ALA A 417 1.67 -14.97 1.22
C ALA A 417 2.31 -15.71 2.40
N SER A 418 1.72 -15.56 3.59
CA SER A 418 1.90 -16.50 4.71
C SER A 418 0.72 -17.47 4.78
N ASP A 419 0.58 -18.19 5.88
CA ASP A 419 -0.62 -18.98 6.19
C ASP A 419 -1.83 -18.11 6.56
N SER A 420 -1.60 -16.86 6.99
CA SER A 420 -2.63 -16.00 7.57
C SER A 420 -2.98 -14.80 6.69
N PHE A 421 -2.04 -14.33 5.87
CA PHE A 421 -2.20 -13.11 5.08
C PHE A 421 -1.57 -13.21 3.70
N VAL A 422 -2.21 -12.56 2.74
CA VAL A 422 -1.54 -12.06 1.53
C VAL A 422 -0.96 -10.69 1.85
N TYR A 423 0.31 -10.48 1.52
CA TYR A 423 1.03 -9.24 1.74
C TYR A 423 1.27 -8.51 0.42
N VAL A 424 1.12 -7.18 0.48
CA VAL A 424 1.58 -6.24 -0.54
C VAL A 424 2.47 -5.21 0.17
N ASP A 425 3.77 -5.45 0.08
CA ASP A 425 4.79 -4.60 0.67
C ASP A 425 5.22 -3.54 -0.34
N LEU A 426 5.15 -2.26 0.06
CA LEU A 426 5.57 -1.13 -0.77
C LEU A 426 6.80 -0.45 -0.15
N ARG A 427 7.72 -0.03 -1.01
CA ARG A 427 8.92 0.72 -0.65
C ARG A 427 8.87 2.07 -1.35
N GLN A 428 8.47 3.09 -0.61
CA GLN A 428 8.52 4.47 -1.09
C GLN A 428 9.79 5.12 -0.56
N ALA A 429 10.71 5.43 -1.47
CA ALA A 429 11.91 6.22 -1.19
C ALA A 429 12.50 6.69 -2.53
N GLU A 430 13.19 7.83 -2.51
CA GLU A 430 14.11 8.19 -3.58
C GLU A 430 15.41 7.35 -3.54
N PRO A 431 16.24 7.38 -4.61
CA PRO A 431 17.56 6.72 -4.67
C PRO A 431 18.46 6.96 -3.44
N ASP A 432 18.33 8.11 -2.83
CA ASP A 432 19.16 8.65 -1.76
C ASP A 432 18.49 8.59 -0.38
N GLN A 433 17.30 8.00 -0.27
CA GLN A 433 16.56 7.92 1.00
C GLN A 433 16.57 6.51 1.60
N VAL A 434 16.48 6.43 2.93
CA VAL A 434 16.27 5.17 3.66
C VAL A 434 14.79 4.83 3.79
N LEU A 435 14.49 3.54 3.95
CA LEU A 435 13.11 3.05 4.16
C LEU A 435 12.80 2.93 5.66
N ALA A 436 12.01 1.94 6.09
CA ALA A 436 11.79 1.71 7.51
C ALA A 436 13.10 1.25 8.16
N LEU A 437 13.34 1.64 9.41
CA LEU A 437 14.49 1.16 10.22
C LEU A 437 14.10 0.06 11.22
N THR A 438 12.80 -0.16 11.37
CA THR A 438 12.20 -1.21 12.21
C THR A 438 11.39 -2.17 11.36
N THR A 439 11.15 -3.38 11.85
CA THR A 439 10.22 -4.31 11.22
C THR A 439 8.77 -3.93 11.53
N PRO A 440 7.81 -4.07 10.59
CA PRO A 440 6.40 -3.84 10.91
C PRO A 440 5.92 -4.81 12.00
N PRO A 441 5.08 -4.34 12.96
CA PRO A 441 4.52 -5.20 14.00
C PRO A 441 3.52 -6.22 13.40
N GLY A 442 3.26 -7.31 14.12
CA GLY A 442 2.27 -8.31 13.67
C GLY A 442 0.82 -7.80 13.78
N LEU A 443 -0.08 -8.28 12.91
CA LEU A 443 -1.52 -8.09 13.06
C LEU A 443 -2.22 -9.40 13.45
N SER A 444 -3.40 -9.30 14.07
CA SER A 444 -4.21 -10.46 14.47
C SER A 444 -4.70 -11.21 13.24
N SER A 445 -4.57 -12.54 13.21
CA SER A 445 -4.95 -13.39 12.07
C SER A 445 -6.44 -13.35 11.73
N ASP A 446 -7.30 -12.83 12.61
CA ASP A 446 -8.73 -12.64 12.35
C ASP A 446 -9.06 -11.32 11.60
N THR A 447 -8.04 -10.52 11.28
CA THR A 447 -8.13 -9.29 10.50
C THR A 447 -8.51 -9.60 9.05
N TYR A 448 -9.51 -8.91 8.50
CA TYR A 448 -9.85 -9.05 7.08
C TYR A 448 -8.90 -8.25 6.20
N ILE A 449 -8.62 -7.01 6.58
CA ILE A 449 -7.68 -6.14 5.86
C ILE A 449 -6.78 -5.44 6.86
N GLY A 450 -5.47 -5.51 6.64
CA GLY A 450 -4.47 -4.79 7.42
C GLY A 450 -3.80 -3.71 6.60
N ALA A 451 -3.48 -2.58 7.22
CA ALA A 451 -2.66 -1.54 6.62
C ALA A 451 -1.68 -1.01 7.66
N GLN A 452 -0.40 -0.92 7.29
CA GLN A 452 0.67 -0.45 8.15
C GLN A 452 1.51 0.58 7.41
N PHE A 453 1.77 1.72 8.07
CA PHE A 453 2.55 2.83 7.54
C PHE A 453 3.65 3.18 8.52
N HIS A 454 4.90 3.11 8.04
CA HIS A 454 6.04 3.58 8.79
C HIS A 454 6.25 5.09 8.59
N GLU A 455 6.80 5.76 9.60
CA GLU A 455 7.08 7.20 9.59
C GLU A 455 7.83 7.66 8.34
N SER A 456 8.85 6.90 7.93
CA SER A 456 9.68 7.20 6.76
C SER A 456 8.91 7.23 5.43
N ALA A 457 7.81 6.48 5.28
CA ALA A 457 7.02 6.55 4.04
C ALA A 457 6.41 7.94 3.83
N ILE A 458 6.02 8.58 4.93
CA ILE A 458 5.43 9.90 4.90
C ILE A 458 6.51 10.97 4.80
N ASP A 459 7.59 10.82 5.58
CA ASP A 459 8.70 11.78 5.59
C ASP A 459 9.41 11.85 4.23
N ASN A 460 9.59 10.71 3.54
CA ASN A 460 10.22 10.64 2.22
C ASN A 460 9.42 11.42 1.17
N VAL A 461 8.11 11.20 1.10
CA VAL A 461 7.22 11.95 0.19
C VAL A 461 7.13 13.43 0.58
N ALA A 462 6.93 13.72 1.88
CA ALA A 462 6.74 15.08 2.35
C ALA A 462 8.01 15.94 2.14
N SER A 463 9.19 15.37 2.33
CA SER A 463 10.45 16.07 2.07
C SER A 463 10.56 16.47 0.61
N GLN A 464 10.21 15.57 -0.32
CA GLN A 464 10.24 15.88 -1.75
C GLN A 464 9.20 16.94 -2.17
N VAL A 465 8.00 16.88 -1.59
CA VAL A 465 6.86 17.70 -2.02
C VAL A 465 6.76 19.03 -1.27
N LEU A 466 7.26 19.14 -0.04
CA LEU A 466 7.02 20.30 0.82
C LEU A 466 8.30 21.02 1.25
N ALA A 467 9.48 20.37 1.27
CA ALA A 467 10.67 20.99 1.85
C ALA A 467 11.00 22.33 1.18
N GLY A 468 11.15 23.38 1.99
CA GLY A 468 11.49 24.74 1.53
C GLY A 468 10.40 25.44 0.71
N ARG A 469 9.24 24.81 0.48
CA ARG A 469 8.18 25.39 -0.34
C ARG A 469 7.38 26.41 0.45
N THR A 470 7.03 27.52 -0.19
CA THR A 470 5.97 28.40 0.31
C THR A 470 4.65 27.97 -0.31
N MET A 471 3.67 27.66 0.52
CA MET A 471 2.32 27.32 0.06
C MET A 471 1.27 28.14 0.78
N ASN A 472 0.25 28.54 0.04
CA ASN A 472 -0.97 29.09 0.59
C ASN A 472 -1.99 27.96 0.89
N ARG A 473 -3.11 28.33 1.51
CA ARG A 473 -4.20 27.41 1.84
C ARG A 473 -4.71 26.63 0.62
N GLU A 474 -5.05 27.32 -0.47
CA GLU A 474 -5.60 26.72 -1.68
C GLU A 474 -4.67 25.67 -2.30
N GLN A 475 -3.35 25.93 -2.27
CA GLN A 475 -2.35 25.00 -2.77
C GLN A 475 -2.24 23.76 -1.88
N ILE A 476 -2.34 23.92 -0.55
CA ILE A 476 -2.39 22.80 0.38
C ILE A 476 -3.68 21.99 0.16
N GLU A 477 -4.82 22.64 0.02
CA GLU A 477 -6.11 21.99 -0.27
C GLU A 477 -6.07 21.25 -1.60
N SER A 478 -5.54 21.85 -2.67
CA SER A 478 -5.39 21.21 -3.98
C SER A 478 -4.49 19.96 -3.94
N LEU A 479 -3.41 19.97 -3.14
CA LEU A 479 -2.58 18.77 -2.91
C LEU A 479 -3.36 17.67 -2.17
N LEU A 480 -4.27 18.06 -1.29
CA LEU A 480 -5.11 17.13 -0.54
C LEU A 480 -6.26 16.59 -1.39
N ASP A 481 -6.86 17.41 -2.25
CA ASP A 481 -8.01 17.05 -3.10
C ASP A 481 -7.63 16.02 -4.17
N GLY A 482 -6.42 16.08 -4.73
CA GLY A 482 -5.89 15.01 -5.58
C GLY A 482 -5.76 13.65 -4.90
N LEU A 483 -5.86 13.61 -3.56
CA LEU A 483 -5.81 12.42 -2.72
C LEU A 483 -7.17 12.09 -2.08
N ARG A 484 -8.22 12.88 -2.34
CA ARG A 484 -9.59 12.69 -1.82
C ARG A 484 -10.51 12.27 -2.96
N SER A 485 -11.42 11.33 -2.72
CA SER A 485 -12.55 11.13 -3.64
C SER A 485 -13.63 12.17 -3.34
N PRO A 486 -14.17 12.88 -4.34
CA PRO A 486 -15.31 13.80 -4.17
C PRO A 486 -16.52 13.13 -3.48
N GLU A 487 -16.67 11.81 -3.65
CA GLU A 487 -17.74 11.02 -3.02
C GLU A 487 -17.72 10.99 -1.48
N ASP A 488 -16.59 11.34 -0.84
CA ASP A 488 -16.41 11.26 0.62
C ASP A 488 -17.00 12.44 1.39
N GLU A 489 -17.31 13.55 0.72
CA GLU A 489 -17.85 14.76 1.36
C GLU A 489 -19.38 14.81 1.32
N GLU A 490 -20.01 14.19 0.32
CA GLU A 490 -21.46 14.29 0.09
C GLU A 490 -22.26 13.05 0.52
N LYS A 491 -21.62 11.90 0.75
CA LYS A 491 -22.33 10.69 1.19
C LYS A 491 -22.58 10.74 2.71
N PRO A 492 -23.82 10.58 3.18
CA PRO A 492 -24.08 10.39 4.61
C PRO A 492 -23.26 9.20 5.09
N LEU A 493 -22.54 9.39 6.20
CA LEU A 493 -21.70 8.36 6.79
C LEU A 493 -22.56 7.12 7.06
N PRO A 494 -22.14 5.90 6.66
CA PRO A 494 -22.91 4.71 6.96
C PRO A 494 -23.06 4.58 8.48
N GLU A 495 -24.30 4.55 8.96
CA GLU A 495 -24.57 4.35 10.38
C GLU A 495 -24.21 2.91 10.80
N PRO A 496 -23.56 2.70 11.96
CA PRO A 496 -23.17 3.70 12.95
C PRO A 496 -21.76 4.27 12.66
N PHE A 497 -21.69 5.59 12.45
CA PHE A 497 -20.46 6.37 12.55
C PHE A 497 -20.32 6.93 13.97
N VAL A 498 -19.11 7.02 14.49
CA VAL A 498 -18.89 7.61 15.82
C VAL A 498 -18.69 9.11 15.65
N THR A 499 -19.67 9.89 16.09
CA THR A 499 -19.52 11.35 16.23
C THR A 499 -18.55 11.61 17.38
N PRO A 500 -17.41 12.25 17.13
CA PRO A 500 -16.51 12.63 18.21
C PRO A 500 -17.24 13.57 19.17
N PRO A 501 -16.96 13.52 20.49
CA PRO A 501 -17.51 14.48 21.42
C PRO A 501 -17.13 15.90 20.97
N PRO A 502 -18.04 16.89 21.12
CA PRO A 502 -17.71 18.28 20.82
C PRO A 502 -16.52 18.70 21.69
N MET A 503 -15.52 19.35 21.09
CA MET A 503 -14.41 19.90 21.87
C MET A 503 -14.90 21.12 22.67
N GLU A 504 -14.34 21.38 23.85
CA GLU A 504 -14.78 22.42 24.81
C GLU A 504 -14.79 23.87 24.27
N ASP A 505 -14.42 24.09 23.00
CA ASP A 505 -14.21 25.42 22.41
C ASP A 505 -14.63 25.49 20.92
N ASP A 506 -15.70 24.78 20.55
CA ASP A 506 -16.26 24.69 19.19
C ASP A 506 -17.05 25.95 18.77
N GLN A 507 -16.50 27.14 19.05
CA GLN A 507 -17.07 28.39 18.59
C GLN A 507 -16.85 28.54 17.07
N PRO A 508 -17.85 29.08 16.33
CA PRO A 508 -17.68 29.38 14.92
C PRO A 508 -16.45 30.26 14.71
N ILE A 509 -15.53 29.80 13.86
CA ILE A 509 -14.35 30.57 13.49
C ILE A 509 -14.80 31.64 12.49
N ASP A 510 -14.38 32.88 12.71
CA ASP A 510 -14.59 33.98 11.79
C ASP A 510 -13.96 33.63 10.42
N ALA A 511 -14.79 33.51 9.38
CA ALA A 511 -14.39 33.04 8.06
C ALA A 511 -13.33 33.96 7.43
N GLU A 512 -13.38 35.27 7.69
CA GLU A 512 -12.41 36.23 7.15
C GLU A 512 -10.99 36.02 7.70
N ALA A 513 -10.84 35.44 8.90
CA ALA A 513 -9.53 35.11 9.47
C ALA A 513 -8.88 33.87 8.83
N LEU A 514 -9.65 33.05 8.10
CA LEU A 514 -9.20 31.78 7.50
C LEU A 514 -8.64 31.94 6.07
N GLU A 515 -8.87 33.06 5.39
CA GLU A 515 -8.76 33.14 3.93
C GLU A 515 -7.34 33.38 3.36
N SER A 516 -6.38 33.91 4.13
CA SER A 516 -5.06 34.23 3.56
C SER A 516 -3.90 33.97 4.52
N PHE A 517 -3.50 32.71 4.65
CA PHE A 517 -2.20 32.37 5.24
C PHE A 517 -1.28 31.69 4.23
N GLU A 518 0.02 31.93 4.39
CA GLU A 518 1.10 31.26 3.68
C GLU A 518 2.08 30.66 4.68
N ILE A 519 2.59 29.48 4.35
CA ILE A 519 3.60 28.76 5.13
C ILE A 519 4.78 28.46 4.24
N GLU A 520 5.94 28.91 4.68
CA GLU A 520 7.21 28.39 4.18
C GLU A 520 7.57 27.16 5.01
N PHE A 521 7.50 25.99 4.42
CA PHE A 521 7.80 24.73 5.08
C PHE A 521 9.29 24.59 5.42
N ALA A 522 9.58 23.86 6.49
CA ALA A 522 10.95 23.51 6.87
C ALA A 522 11.63 22.68 5.78
N GLY A 523 12.92 22.95 5.54
CA GLY A 523 13.73 22.14 4.63
C GLY A 523 14.01 20.72 5.15
N PHE A 524 13.87 20.51 6.46
CA PHE A 524 14.08 19.23 7.12
C PHE A 524 12.78 18.79 7.80
N ARG A 525 12.29 17.59 7.44
CA ARG A 525 11.03 17.00 7.94
C ARG A 525 9.87 18.01 7.99
N PRO A 526 9.41 18.53 6.83
CA PRO A 526 8.34 19.53 6.75
C PRO A 526 7.01 19.04 7.30
N LEU A 527 6.79 17.72 7.33
CA LEU A 527 5.66 17.09 8.00
C LEU A 527 6.16 16.37 9.26
N ILE A 528 5.29 16.33 10.27
CA ILE A 528 5.45 15.46 11.44
C ILE A 528 4.44 14.35 11.29
N PHE A 529 4.91 13.12 11.20
CA PHE A 529 4.10 11.93 11.34
C PHE A 529 4.87 10.95 12.20
N GLU A 530 4.43 10.80 13.45
CA GLU A 530 5.12 10.01 14.46
C GLU A 530 4.11 9.06 15.12
N ALA A 531 4.37 7.76 15.04
CA ALA A 531 3.50 6.68 15.50
C ALA A 531 4.20 5.88 16.60
N ARG A 532 4.10 6.38 17.84
CA ARG A 532 4.89 5.92 18.99
C ARG A 532 4.06 5.97 20.27
N ASP A 533 4.35 5.07 21.20
CA ASP A 533 3.74 5.03 22.53
C ASP A 533 2.21 5.03 22.55
N ASP A 534 1.58 4.32 21.60
CA ASP A 534 0.11 4.31 21.35
C ASP A 534 -0.48 5.70 21.10
N THR A 535 0.35 6.61 20.60
CA THR A 535 -0.05 7.94 20.15
C THR A 535 0.37 8.16 18.72
N LEU A 536 -0.49 8.87 17.99
CA LEU A 536 -0.16 9.37 16.68
C LEU A 536 -0.03 10.89 16.73
N ARG A 537 1.19 11.40 16.56
CA ARG A 537 1.46 12.83 16.44
C ARG A 537 1.55 13.19 14.96
N VAL A 538 0.67 14.10 14.54
CA VAL A 538 0.61 14.58 13.15
C VAL A 538 0.76 16.09 13.15
N GLY A 539 1.54 16.64 12.23
CA GLY A 539 1.77 18.08 12.20
C GLY A 539 2.56 18.58 10.99
N VAL A 540 2.88 19.86 11.03
CA VAL A 540 3.72 20.53 10.03
C VAL A 540 4.82 21.33 10.71
N ARG A 541 5.98 21.43 10.05
CA ARG A 541 7.09 22.30 10.42
C ARG A 541 7.21 23.44 9.43
N GLY A 542 7.10 24.67 9.91
CA GLY A 542 7.30 25.88 9.12
C GLY A 542 8.54 26.65 9.57
N ARG A 543 9.14 27.41 8.65
CA ARG A 543 10.19 28.42 8.92
C ARG A 543 9.60 29.82 9.01
N ARG A 544 8.57 30.08 8.21
CA ARG A 544 7.91 31.37 8.09
C ARG A 544 6.41 31.17 7.97
N PHE A 545 5.65 31.97 8.71
CA PHE A 545 4.20 32.02 8.62
C PHE A 545 3.77 33.47 8.36
N SER A 546 3.01 33.70 7.30
CA SER A 546 2.47 35.02 6.99
C SER A 546 0.95 34.97 6.88
N GLN A 547 0.28 35.96 7.46
CA GLN A 547 -1.17 36.13 7.40
C GLN A 547 -1.51 37.61 7.28
N ALA A 548 -2.18 38.00 6.20
CA ALA A 548 -2.42 39.40 5.83
C ALA A 548 -1.14 40.27 5.91
N SER A 549 -1.07 41.24 6.83
CA SER A 549 0.09 42.11 7.05
C SER A 549 1.04 41.64 8.16
N ARG A 550 0.77 40.49 8.79
CA ARG A 550 1.57 39.96 9.90
C ARG A 550 2.44 38.83 9.41
N GLU A 551 3.72 38.89 9.77
CA GLU A 551 4.70 37.87 9.42
C GLU A 551 5.41 37.38 10.68
N LEU A 552 5.65 36.08 10.71
CA LEU A 552 6.40 35.38 11.72
C LEU A 552 7.51 34.61 11.01
N ASP A 553 8.70 35.21 10.98
CA ASP A 553 9.93 34.57 10.51
C ASP A 553 10.61 33.81 11.65
N ARG A 554 10.00 32.69 12.05
CA ARG A 554 10.52 31.82 13.11
C ARG A 554 10.02 30.40 12.90
N SER A 555 10.88 29.43 13.19
CA SER A 555 10.51 28.03 13.17
C SER A 555 9.30 27.76 14.08
N VAL A 556 8.31 27.08 13.53
CA VAL A 556 7.07 26.72 14.20
C VAL A 556 6.75 25.27 13.91
N GLU A 557 6.33 24.54 14.94
CA GLU A 557 5.73 23.22 14.81
C GLU A 557 4.26 23.33 15.20
N ILE A 558 3.38 22.88 14.30
CA ILE A 558 1.94 22.87 14.51
C ILE A 558 1.52 21.41 14.53
N THR A 559 1.06 20.91 15.66
CA THR A 559 0.82 19.47 15.84
C THR A 559 -0.51 19.17 16.50
N ALA A 560 -1.05 18.00 16.18
CA ALA A 560 -2.18 17.37 16.82
C ALA A 560 -1.78 15.96 17.23
N VAL A 561 -2.13 15.57 18.46
CA VAL A 561 -1.90 14.23 18.99
C VAL A 561 -3.21 13.47 18.97
N TYR A 562 -3.19 12.24 18.48
CA TYR A 562 -4.34 11.35 18.43
C TYR A 562 -4.07 10.10 19.26
N LYS A 563 -5.10 9.58 19.92
CA LYS A 563 -5.04 8.30 20.64
C LYS A 563 -6.11 7.34 20.14
N PRO A 564 -5.79 6.04 20.03
CA PRO A 564 -6.79 5.00 19.80
C PRO A 564 -7.85 5.06 20.91
N THR A 565 -9.10 5.23 20.52
CA THR A 565 -10.26 5.28 21.41
C THR A 565 -11.25 4.22 20.96
N TYR A 566 -11.65 3.36 21.89
CA TYR A 566 -12.60 2.29 21.63
C TYR A 566 -14.03 2.77 21.89
N PHE A 567 -14.93 2.39 20.99
CA PHE A 567 -16.36 2.58 21.12
C PHE A 567 -17.05 1.30 20.68
N GLU A 568 -17.75 0.65 21.63
CA GLU A 568 -18.27 -0.72 21.46
C GLU A 568 -17.14 -1.68 21.03
N ASP A 569 -17.24 -2.27 19.84
CA ASP A 569 -16.26 -3.16 19.25
C ASP A 569 -15.34 -2.47 18.21
N LYS A 570 -15.50 -1.16 18.00
CA LYS A 570 -14.75 -0.36 17.00
C LYS A 570 -13.66 0.48 17.66
N VAL A 571 -12.64 0.83 16.89
CA VAL A 571 -11.58 1.76 17.32
C VAL A 571 -11.37 2.85 16.29
N TYR A 572 -11.06 4.06 16.74
CA TYR A 572 -10.67 5.17 15.88
C TYR A 572 -9.65 6.04 16.62
N LEU A 573 -9.03 6.97 15.91
CA LEU A 573 -8.04 7.87 16.48
C LEU A 573 -8.72 9.19 16.81
N LEU A 574 -8.82 9.50 18.11
CA LEU A 574 -9.42 10.74 18.61
C LEU A 574 -8.33 11.75 18.97
N ARG A 575 -8.47 12.99 18.48
CA ARG A 575 -7.56 14.09 18.82
C ARG A 575 -7.63 14.40 20.32
N GLN A 576 -6.46 14.58 20.91
CA GLN A 576 -6.27 14.90 22.33
C GLN A 576 -6.06 16.40 22.47
N GLY A 577 -7.05 17.10 23.01
CA GLY A 577 -6.99 18.56 23.20
C GLY A 577 -6.99 19.35 21.90
N ASP A 578 -6.60 20.62 22.01
CA ASP A 578 -6.46 21.54 20.88
C ASP A 578 -5.13 21.34 20.13
N VAL A 579 -5.01 21.98 18.97
CA VAL A 579 -3.77 22.00 18.19
C VAL A 579 -2.67 22.71 18.98
N ASP A 580 -1.53 22.05 19.16
CA ASP A 580 -0.36 22.64 19.79
C ASP A 580 0.48 23.40 18.77
N VAL A 581 0.98 24.56 19.19
CA VAL A 581 1.87 25.41 18.41
C VAL A 581 3.11 25.69 19.25
N ALA A 582 4.18 24.98 18.89
CA ALA A 582 5.47 25.06 19.53
C ALA A 582 6.46 25.87 18.69
N PHE A 583 7.39 26.54 19.37
CA PHE A 583 8.45 27.33 18.75
C PHE A 583 9.80 26.72 19.16
N PRO A 584 10.38 25.82 18.35
CA PRO A 584 11.66 25.20 18.66
C PRO A 584 12.75 26.26 18.92
N GLY A 585 13.45 26.15 20.06
CA GLY A 585 14.53 27.07 20.47
C GLY A 585 14.30 27.75 21.83
N ARG A 586 15.33 28.40 22.38
CA ARG A 586 15.27 29.09 23.69
C ARG A 586 14.76 30.53 23.53
N GLY A 587 13.69 30.91 24.24
CA GLY A 587 13.24 32.30 24.41
C GLY A 587 11.74 32.45 24.72
N ARG A 588 11.36 33.40 25.60
CA ARG A 588 9.93 33.73 25.87
C ARG A 588 9.30 34.37 24.64
N LEU A 589 8.03 34.04 24.36
CA LEU A 589 7.28 34.64 23.26
C LEU A 589 6.96 36.11 23.56
N SER A 590 7.06 36.99 22.55
CA SER A 590 6.58 38.37 22.63
C SER A 590 5.04 38.42 22.59
N VAL A 591 4.44 39.54 22.99
CA VAL A 591 2.98 39.73 22.97
C VAL A 591 2.40 39.54 21.55
N THR A 592 3.11 40.03 20.53
CA THR A 592 2.76 39.84 19.12
C THR A 592 2.81 38.36 18.71
N GLN A 593 3.79 37.60 19.21
CA GLN A 593 3.93 36.17 18.93
C GLN A 593 2.83 35.33 19.58
N VAL A 594 2.31 35.75 20.74
CA VAL A 594 1.15 35.09 21.38
C VAL A 594 -0.13 35.26 20.55
N ALA A 595 -0.35 36.44 19.95
CA ALA A 595 -1.48 36.68 19.06
C ALA A 595 -1.41 35.83 17.77
N ILE A 596 -0.22 35.74 17.16
CA ILE A 596 0.01 34.89 15.97
C ILE A 596 -0.17 33.41 16.31
N LYS A 597 0.31 32.96 17.49
CA LYS A 597 0.08 31.59 17.98
C LYS A 597 -1.41 31.23 17.98
N ARG A 598 -2.27 32.11 18.53
CA ARG A 598 -3.71 31.89 18.59
C ARG A 598 -4.34 31.79 17.19
N ASN A 599 -3.94 32.68 16.26
CA ASN A 599 -4.43 32.63 14.89
C ASN A 599 -4.05 31.32 14.18
N ILE A 600 -2.80 30.87 14.34
CA ILE A 600 -2.33 29.60 13.79
C ILE A 600 -3.14 28.43 14.36
N GLN A 601 -3.36 28.40 15.68
CA GLN A 601 -4.16 27.37 16.32
C GLN A 601 -5.57 27.30 15.73
N ILE A 602 -6.22 28.46 15.53
CA ILE A 602 -7.54 28.57 14.91
C ILE A 602 -7.51 28.07 13.45
N ALA A 603 -6.56 28.54 12.64
CA ALA A 603 -6.46 28.17 11.23
C ALA A 603 -6.26 26.66 11.03
N PHE A 604 -5.49 26.01 11.91
CA PHE A 604 -5.19 24.58 11.85
C PHE A 604 -6.18 23.70 12.61
N ARG A 605 -7.09 24.25 13.42
CA ARG A 605 -8.11 23.49 14.16
C ARG A 605 -8.96 22.63 13.24
N ASN A 606 -9.33 23.16 12.06
CA ASN A 606 -10.11 22.45 11.04
C ASN A 606 -9.26 21.56 10.14
N ALA A 607 -7.98 21.90 9.94
CA ALA A 607 -7.04 21.09 9.14
C ALA A 607 -6.72 19.74 9.81
N PHE A 608 -6.75 19.70 11.14
CA PHE A 608 -6.65 18.49 11.94
C PHE A 608 -8.05 18.08 12.43
N PRO A 609 -8.72 17.09 11.81
CA PRO A 609 -10.07 16.72 12.22
C PRO A 609 -10.09 16.16 13.66
N PRO A 610 -11.20 16.28 14.40
CA PRO A 610 -11.31 15.76 15.76
C PRO A 610 -11.16 14.23 15.83
N ALA A 611 -11.53 13.51 14.78
CA ALA A 611 -11.30 12.07 14.66
C ALA A 611 -10.79 11.70 13.27
N ILE A 612 -9.94 10.67 13.22
CA ILE A 612 -9.50 10.01 11.99
C ILE A 612 -9.75 8.50 12.10
N LEU A 613 -9.91 7.82 10.96
CA LEU A 613 -10.27 6.38 10.89
C LEU A 613 -11.63 6.05 11.56
N ASN A 614 -12.53 7.02 11.68
CA ASN A 614 -13.87 6.83 12.23
C ASN A 614 -14.93 6.46 11.17
N ARG A 615 -14.51 6.12 9.95
CA ARG A 615 -15.38 5.74 8.83
C ARG A 615 -15.20 4.26 8.48
N PRO A 616 -16.29 3.52 8.19
CA PRO A 616 -16.17 2.18 7.65
C PRO A 616 -15.60 2.18 6.23
N ILE A 617 -15.16 1.00 5.80
CA ILE A 617 -14.82 0.72 4.40
C ILE A 617 -15.90 -0.19 3.83
N GLU A 618 -16.53 0.22 2.73
CA GLU A 618 -17.43 -0.63 1.96
C GLU A 618 -16.65 -1.36 0.87
N LEU A 619 -16.59 -2.68 0.99
CA LEU A 619 -16.05 -3.56 -0.02
C LEU A 619 -17.18 -3.96 -0.97
N PRO A 620 -17.14 -3.55 -2.26
CA PRO A 620 -18.13 -3.94 -3.26
C PRO A 620 -17.90 -5.38 -3.71
N LEU A 621 -18.16 -6.32 -2.81
CA LEU A 621 -18.10 -7.75 -3.06
C LEU A 621 -19.49 -8.24 -3.45
N GLU A 622 -19.71 -8.45 -4.75
CA GLU A 622 -20.98 -8.96 -5.30
C GLU A 622 -21.41 -10.29 -4.64
N GLU A 623 -20.46 -11.09 -4.17
CA GLU A 623 -20.65 -12.46 -3.65
C GLU A 623 -21.23 -12.51 -2.26
N VAL A 624 -20.92 -11.50 -1.46
CA VAL A 624 -21.39 -11.39 -0.07
C VAL A 624 -22.39 -10.26 0.12
N GLY A 625 -22.86 -9.66 -0.98
CA GLY A 625 -23.88 -8.59 -0.96
C GLY A 625 -23.35 -7.24 -0.50
N GLY A 626 -22.05 -6.98 -0.74
CA GLY A 626 -21.32 -5.87 -0.13
C GLY A 626 -20.88 -6.20 1.30
N LEU A 627 -19.68 -5.74 1.67
CA LEU A 627 -19.16 -5.95 3.02
C LEU A 627 -18.64 -4.64 3.61
N THR A 628 -19.31 -4.16 4.65
CA THR A 628 -18.85 -3.03 5.44
C THR A 628 -17.94 -3.52 6.55
N ILE A 629 -16.68 -3.09 6.55
CA ILE A 629 -15.68 -3.41 7.57
C ILE A 629 -15.30 -2.16 8.37
N TYR A 630 -14.98 -2.34 9.65
CA TYR A 630 -14.59 -1.26 10.54
C TYR A 630 -13.16 -1.49 11.07
N PRO A 631 -12.41 -0.44 11.41
CA PRO A 631 -11.20 -0.61 12.19
C PRO A 631 -11.52 -1.23 13.55
N ARG A 632 -10.85 -2.35 13.86
CA ARG A 632 -10.96 -3.10 15.13
C ARG A 632 -9.71 -2.99 15.98
N THR A 633 -8.57 -2.79 15.33
CA THR A 633 -7.28 -2.57 15.98
C THR A 633 -6.58 -1.38 15.34
N ILE A 634 -6.07 -0.47 16.18
CA ILE A 634 -5.18 0.61 15.77
C ILE A 634 -4.06 0.67 16.80
N THR A 635 -2.82 0.50 16.35
CA THR A 635 -1.63 0.63 17.19
C THR A 635 -0.67 1.65 16.56
N ALA A 636 0.00 2.42 17.40
CA ALA A 636 1.01 3.39 16.99
C ALA A 636 2.27 3.14 17.83
N ARG A 637 3.19 2.33 17.31
CA ARG A 637 4.36 1.85 18.06
C ARG A 637 5.55 1.69 17.13
N ASP A 638 6.74 1.96 17.65
CA ASP A 638 8.02 1.68 16.99
C ASP A 638 8.15 2.27 15.57
N GLY A 639 7.51 3.43 15.35
CA GLY A 639 7.46 4.11 14.06
C GLY A 639 6.40 3.60 13.10
N TRP A 640 5.52 2.69 13.52
CA TRP A 640 4.45 2.11 12.70
C TRP A 640 3.06 2.48 13.21
N LEU A 641 2.25 3.08 12.34
CA LEU A 641 0.80 3.08 12.49
C LEU A 641 0.25 1.82 11.83
N SER A 642 -0.35 0.93 12.61
CA SER A 642 -0.98 -0.29 12.11
C SER A 642 -2.47 -0.28 12.36
N VAL A 643 -3.24 -0.65 11.34
CA VAL A 643 -4.71 -0.64 11.35
C VAL A 643 -5.19 -2.00 10.85
N GLY A 644 -5.94 -2.72 11.69
CA GLY A 644 -6.63 -3.95 11.32
C GLY A 644 -8.14 -3.72 11.22
N LEU A 645 -8.71 -4.03 10.06
CA LEU A 645 -10.14 -3.91 9.76
C LEU A 645 -10.83 -5.26 9.69
N LYS A 646 -12.08 -5.32 10.14
CA LYS A 646 -12.93 -6.52 10.15
C LYS A 646 -14.41 -6.19 10.00
#